data_AF-A0A9W6NT71-F1
#
_entry.id   AF-A0A9W6NT71-F1
#
_cell.length_a   1.000
_cell.length_b   1.000
_cell.length_c   1.000
_cell.angle_alpha   90.00
_cell.angle_beta   90.00
_cell.angle_gamma   90.00
#
_symmetry.space_group_name_H-M   'P 1'
#
loop_
_entity.id
_entity.type
_entity.pdbx_description
1 polymer ?
#
loop_
_entity_poly.entity_id
_entity_poly.type
_entity_poly.pdbx_seq_one_letter_code
_entity_poly.pdbx_strand_id
1 'polypeptide(L)'
;MAGSIEAAMRELAGPDLYRRNAFRITGLRTDAERRAVRDARQKLTTLLKVGADTGLDADLDTATAAFDLILGDPRPRLVHELFWLWDEPGATCTCTAALHRDHDAAVRAHSQVLEAEQATRLPTPLERRRLDEQWTKAGNLWHQQARRAAVWNHLRERIAALDDRQLDEADIDALRDGLPTTLVRPLIQLAAAGGGRQADLSRLAHAWPATTAFVADELEKAAEPLYEQIRTEVRTVSERLDAGTKPQMVVQRLRKQLMPKVERLEGLVPAAQHRRTARLRNEVATAFNNCAVRLIDSLGAASDKDARSWLKQARKLVSDPNTEAKIDDNLAYLADLVAAQRLTPAPGKRGPQRRADDAERINELLRLVEEMEQRRRVQPRPPQVPRSRPARPYTYRRRRPNYGRYVWLVLIAAFIGWAVYQCDSSSGDDAGGQSTVSVGADTIAGNAPAGTCLLSRKDWRSRSGALTSTPCDREHRAEVLGYVPLGEPGPYPGDEVLAQTTQFECSFLLAGNGLSASEYAADGGYTGEATWNTGGRAAENYATCLVGRPGDKPMPTRSIVDPLRTSQTGLTLPASMFAFDVALDPPPGSCIADKASYDKNDGSADFVRCGQPHWGEILGYPVLYEPDVAWPGDRAVSAAADAACRALYDKRRPGPAYQYLARPPGSGYWSQNTRAKYTVCVLAKVGDQPWSGAAA
;
A
#
# COMPACT_ATOMS: atom_id res chain seq x y z
N MET A 1 24.49 16.73 -7.85
CA MET A 1 24.18 15.97 -6.62
C MET A 1 25.22 14.87 -6.29
N ALA A 2 26.33 14.75 -7.02
CA ALA A 2 27.43 13.88 -6.61
C ALA A 2 28.18 14.55 -5.44
N GLY A 3 28.23 13.89 -4.28
CA GLY A 3 29.02 14.33 -3.12
C GLY A 3 28.33 14.20 -1.75
N SER A 4 27.01 14.02 -1.63
CA SER A 4 26.40 13.89 -0.30
C SER A 4 26.65 12.52 0.36
N ILE A 5 26.63 12.49 1.70
CA ILE A 5 26.65 11.26 2.51
C ILE A 5 25.58 10.27 2.03
N GLU A 6 24.34 10.73 1.85
CA GLU A 6 23.21 9.89 1.42
C GLU A 6 23.45 9.23 0.06
N ALA A 7 24.05 9.97 -0.89
CA ALA A 7 24.36 9.45 -2.22
C ALA A 7 25.43 8.36 -2.13
N ALA A 8 26.50 8.59 -1.37
CA ALA A 8 27.56 7.62 -1.14
C ALA A 8 27.05 6.36 -0.41
N MET A 9 26.22 6.55 0.62
CA MET A 9 25.55 5.45 1.32
C MET A 9 24.69 4.61 0.37
N ARG A 10 23.92 5.25 -0.51
CA ARG A 10 23.07 4.55 -1.50
C ARG A 10 23.90 3.80 -2.54
N GLU A 11 25.00 4.37 -3.00
CA GLU A 11 25.89 3.75 -3.99
C GLU A 11 26.60 2.52 -3.42
N LEU A 12 26.99 2.57 -2.15
CA LEU A 12 27.66 1.46 -1.47
C LEU A 12 26.70 0.35 -1.01
N ALA A 13 25.41 0.66 -0.86
CA ALA A 13 24.38 -0.22 -0.30
C ALA A 13 23.93 -1.38 -1.23
N GLY A 14 24.85 -2.31 -1.56
CA GLY A 14 24.56 -3.52 -2.33
C GLY A 14 25.25 -4.78 -1.74
N PRO A 15 25.03 -5.98 -2.32
CA PRO A 15 25.65 -7.23 -1.87
C PRO A 15 27.18 -7.16 -1.74
N ASP A 16 27.82 -6.31 -2.53
CA ASP A 16 29.26 -6.07 -2.51
C ASP A 16 29.69 -4.91 -1.61
N LEU A 17 28.85 -4.45 -0.65
CA LEU A 17 29.10 -3.30 0.24
C LEU A 17 30.51 -3.29 0.82
N TYR A 18 30.98 -4.43 1.33
CA TYR A 18 32.32 -4.55 1.90
C TYR A 18 33.39 -4.85 0.85
N ARG A 19 33.07 -5.57 -0.23
CA ARG A 19 34.02 -5.88 -1.31
C ARG A 19 34.44 -4.64 -2.09
N ARG A 20 33.51 -3.72 -2.32
CA ARG A 20 33.72 -2.42 -2.97
C ARG A 20 34.20 -1.34 -2.01
N ASN A 21 34.47 -1.66 -0.75
CA ASN A 21 34.95 -0.67 0.20
C ASN A 21 36.36 -0.21 -0.19
N ALA A 22 36.57 1.12 -0.31
CA ALA A 22 37.85 1.67 -0.74
C ALA A 22 39.03 1.28 0.18
N PHE A 23 38.81 1.17 1.49
CA PHE A 23 39.85 0.74 2.43
C PHE A 23 40.18 -0.75 2.32
N ARG A 24 39.18 -1.59 1.98
CA ARG A 24 39.42 -2.99 1.63
C ARG A 24 40.28 -3.12 0.39
N ILE A 25 39.90 -2.39 -0.67
CA ILE A 25 40.56 -2.44 -1.98
C ILE A 25 42.01 -1.98 -1.87
N THR A 26 42.26 -0.90 -1.12
CA THR A 26 43.60 -0.29 -1.02
C THR A 26 44.48 -0.94 0.06
N GLY A 27 43.90 -1.71 0.98
CA GLY A 27 44.60 -2.22 2.17
C GLY A 27 45.04 -1.12 3.14
N LEU A 28 44.48 0.08 3.02
CA LEU A 28 44.79 1.21 3.89
C LEU A 28 43.93 1.17 5.15
N ARG A 29 44.48 1.75 6.22
CA ARG A 29 43.75 2.00 7.46
C ARG A 29 42.77 3.16 7.26
N THR A 30 41.65 3.12 7.97
CA THR A 30 40.62 4.17 7.94
C THR A 30 41.14 5.54 8.40
N ASP A 31 42.13 5.56 9.29
CA ASP A 31 42.78 6.77 9.78
C ASP A 31 43.99 7.24 8.94
N ALA A 32 44.25 6.63 7.78
CA ALA A 32 45.38 6.99 6.93
C ALA A 32 45.32 8.47 6.49
N GLU A 33 46.40 9.21 6.78
CA GLU A 33 46.54 10.60 6.37
C GLU A 33 46.70 10.75 4.85
N ARG A 34 46.32 11.91 4.30
CA ARG A 34 46.42 12.19 2.84
C ARG A 34 47.81 11.90 2.27
N ARG A 35 48.88 12.13 3.03
CA ARG A 35 50.25 11.82 2.60
C ARG A 35 50.49 10.32 2.48
N ALA A 36 50.15 9.55 3.51
CA ALA A 36 50.27 8.10 3.51
C ALA A 36 49.45 7.46 2.37
N VAL A 37 48.25 8.00 2.10
CA VAL A 37 47.40 7.56 0.99
C VAL A 37 48.06 7.81 -0.37
N ARG A 38 48.68 8.97 -0.58
CA ARG A 38 49.41 9.29 -1.84
C ARG A 38 50.65 8.41 -2.02
N ASP A 39 51.40 8.19 -0.96
CA ASP A 39 52.60 7.34 -0.99
C ASP A 39 52.22 5.89 -1.31
N ALA A 40 51.16 5.38 -0.69
CA ALA A 40 50.60 4.05 -0.98
C ALA A 40 50.09 3.94 -2.41
N ARG A 41 49.39 4.96 -2.93
CA ARG A 41 48.93 5.02 -4.33
C ARG A 41 50.10 4.91 -5.29
N GLN A 42 51.16 5.70 -5.08
CA GLN A 42 52.35 5.68 -5.94
C GLN A 42 53.01 4.31 -5.93
N LYS A 43 53.18 3.71 -4.75
CA LYS A 43 53.77 2.37 -4.60
C LYS A 43 52.93 1.31 -5.31
N LEU A 44 51.62 1.28 -5.09
CA LEU A 44 50.74 0.27 -5.69
C LEU A 44 50.65 0.41 -7.21
N THR A 45 50.52 1.64 -7.70
CA THR A 45 50.47 1.92 -9.14
C THR A 45 51.74 1.42 -9.84
N THR A 46 52.91 1.61 -9.23
CA THR A 46 54.18 1.09 -9.76
C THR A 46 54.20 -0.43 -9.79
N LEU A 47 53.76 -1.10 -8.72
CA LEU A 47 53.72 -2.58 -8.65
C LEU A 47 52.77 -3.17 -9.71
N LEU A 48 51.57 -2.61 -9.85
CA LEU A 48 50.60 -3.08 -10.84
C LEU A 48 51.07 -2.84 -12.28
N LYS A 49 51.76 -1.73 -12.57
CA LYS A 49 52.33 -1.44 -13.89
C LYS A 49 53.42 -2.42 -14.32
N VAL A 50 54.15 -2.99 -13.36
CA VAL A 50 55.20 -3.99 -13.63
C VAL A 50 54.68 -5.43 -13.52
N GLY A 51 53.37 -5.62 -13.30
CA GLY A 51 52.75 -6.94 -13.14
C GLY A 51 53.17 -7.68 -11.88
N ALA A 52 53.64 -6.98 -10.84
CA ALA A 52 53.98 -7.58 -9.56
C ALA A 52 52.70 -7.96 -8.80
N ASP A 53 52.74 -9.09 -8.09
CA ASP A 53 51.68 -9.49 -7.18
C ASP A 53 51.61 -8.48 -6.01
N THR A 54 50.43 -7.91 -5.81
CA THR A 54 50.17 -6.91 -4.76
C THR A 54 49.46 -7.50 -3.55
N GLY A 55 49.00 -8.76 -3.64
CA GLY A 55 48.14 -9.39 -2.63
C GLY A 55 46.75 -8.76 -2.52
N LEU A 56 46.37 -7.84 -3.42
CA LEU A 56 45.06 -7.20 -3.47
C LEU A 56 44.21 -7.82 -4.57
N ASP A 57 42.93 -8.03 -4.26
CA ASP A 57 41.92 -8.58 -5.19
C ASP A 57 41.25 -7.45 -5.97
N ALA A 58 42.06 -6.61 -6.65
CA ALA A 58 41.58 -5.48 -7.44
C ALA A 58 42.51 -5.18 -8.62
N ASP A 59 41.93 -4.82 -9.78
CA ASP A 59 42.68 -4.31 -10.92
C ASP A 59 43.15 -2.86 -10.72
N LEU A 60 44.01 -2.38 -11.63
CA LEU A 60 44.60 -1.05 -11.54
C LEU A 60 43.55 0.07 -11.56
N ASP A 61 42.50 -0.08 -12.36
CA ASP A 61 41.46 0.94 -12.49
C ASP A 61 40.62 1.02 -11.21
N THR A 62 40.23 -0.13 -10.65
CA THR A 62 39.50 -0.24 -9.38
C THR A 62 40.32 0.31 -8.22
N ALA A 63 41.61 -0.05 -8.13
CA ALA A 63 42.50 0.47 -7.10
C ALA A 63 42.71 1.98 -7.23
N THR A 64 42.85 2.49 -8.45
CA THR A 64 42.99 3.93 -8.71
C THR A 64 41.73 4.69 -8.28
N ALA A 65 40.54 4.21 -8.64
CA ALA A 65 39.27 4.80 -8.22
C ALA A 65 39.10 4.79 -6.70
N ALA A 66 39.51 3.72 -6.02
CA ALA A 66 39.47 3.65 -4.55
C ALA A 66 40.41 4.68 -3.89
N PHE A 67 41.63 4.87 -4.40
CA PHE A 67 42.51 5.94 -3.92
C PHE A 67 41.95 7.34 -4.21
N ASP A 68 41.39 7.55 -5.39
CA ASP A 68 40.78 8.83 -5.75
C ASP A 68 39.58 9.16 -4.85
N LEU A 69 38.79 8.16 -4.46
CA LEU A 69 37.72 8.32 -3.47
C LEU A 69 38.26 8.74 -2.10
N ILE A 70 39.32 8.08 -1.59
CA ILE A 70 39.91 8.40 -0.28
C ILE A 70 40.59 9.79 -0.28
N LEU A 71 41.18 10.19 -1.41
CA LEU A 71 41.86 11.48 -1.55
C LEU A 71 40.92 12.64 -1.93
N GLY A 72 39.75 12.33 -2.48
CA GLY A 72 38.78 13.27 -3.04
C GLY A 72 37.87 13.87 -1.98
N ASP A 73 36.55 13.74 -2.20
CA ASP A 73 35.52 14.27 -1.31
C ASP A 73 35.52 13.53 0.04
N PRO A 74 35.62 14.23 1.18
CA PRO A 74 35.71 13.60 2.49
C PRO A 74 34.39 12.93 2.93
N ARG A 75 33.23 13.27 2.33
CA ARG A 75 31.92 12.68 2.68
C ARG A 75 31.83 11.21 2.25
N PRO A 76 32.04 10.82 0.97
CA PRO A 76 32.17 9.42 0.60
C PRO A 76 33.24 8.67 1.41
N ARG A 77 34.39 9.30 1.66
CA ARG A 77 35.43 8.70 2.50
C ARG A 77 34.88 8.31 3.89
N LEU A 78 34.15 9.19 4.56
CA LEU A 78 33.59 8.94 5.89
C LEU A 78 32.58 7.77 5.88
N VAL A 79 31.76 7.65 4.82
CA VAL A 79 30.89 6.48 4.61
C VAL A 79 31.71 5.19 4.52
N HIS A 80 32.78 5.20 3.75
CA HIS A 80 33.67 4.05 3.63
C HIS A 80 34.41 3.74 4.95
N GLU A 81 34.77 4.74 5.75
CA GLU A 81 35.36 4.55 7.09
C GLU A 81 34.36 3.88 8.05
N LEU A 82 33.07 4.28 8.04
CA LEU A 82 32.03 3.66 8.85
C LEU A 82 31.80 2.19 8.48
N PHE A 83 31.91 1.82 7.20
CA PHE A 83 31.73 0.44 6.76
C PHE A 83 33.04 -0.36 6.68
N TRP A 84 34.08 0.04 7.41
CA TRP A 84 35.35 -0.69 7.47
C TRP A 84 35.92 -0.81 8.89
N LEU A 85 37.07 -1.46 9.02
CA LEU A 85 37.68 -1.77 10.32
C LEU A 85 38.37 -0.54 10.95
N TRP A 86 38.23 -0.40 12.26
CA TRP A 86 38.81 0.67 13.08
C TRP A 86 39.92 0.17 14.02
N ASP A 87 39.90 -1.10 14.41
CA ASP A 87 40.89 -1.68 15.33
C ASP A 87 42.14 -2.12 14.57
N GLU A 88 42.97 -1.15 14.17
CA GLU A 88 44.28 -1.40 13.57
C GLU A 88 45.44 -0.90 14.46
N PRO A 89 46.57 -1.64 14.54
CA PRO A 89 47.71 -1.25 15.37
C PRO A 89 48.19 0.17 15.05
N GLY A 90 48.16 1.05 16.05
CA GLY A 90 48.60 2.45 15.93
C GLY A 90 47.51 3.45 15.59
N ALA A 91 46.23 3.11 15.77
CA ALA A 91 45.14 4.10 15.73
C ALA A 91 45.38 5.20 16.78
N THR A 92 45.24 6.47 16.39
CA THR A 92 45.59 7.64 17.23
C THR A 92 44.39 8.30 17.91
N CYS A 93 43.18 7.73 17.79
CA CYS A 93 41.98 8.32 18.37
C CYS A 93 41.92 8.14 19.90
N THR A 94 41.13 8.96 20.58
CA THR A 94 40.94 8.88 22.04
C THR A 94 39.92 7.82 22.48
N CYS A 95 39.32 7.11 21.51
CA CYS A 95 38.31 6.09 21.76
C CYS A 95 38.86 4.86 22.49
N THR A 96 38.00 4.18 23.24
CA THR A 96 38.37 2.92 23.90
C THR A 96 38.57 1.82 22.86
N ALA A 97 39.57 0.95 23.06
CA ALA A 97 39.78 -0.22 22.18
C ALA A 97 38.56 -1.17 22.14
N ALA A 98 37.72 -1.19 23.18
CA ALA A 98 36.48 -1.94 23.18
C ALA A 98 35.48 -1.43 22.13
N LEU A 99 35.38 -0.11 21.94
CA LEU A 99 34.51 0.49 20.92
C LEU A 99 34.87 0.00 19.52
N HIS A 100 36.17 0.01 19.18
CA HIS A 100 36.64 -0.41 17.86
C HIS A 100 36.40 -1.90 17.64
N ARG A 101 36.74 -2.75 18.63
CA ARG A 101 36.47 -4.19 18.55
C ARG A 101 34.99 -4.51 18.35
N ASP A 102 34.09 -3.80 19.03
CA ASP A 102 32.65 -4.04 18.91
C ASP A 102 32.11 -3.58 17.55
N HIS A 103 32.60 -2.44 17.04
CA HIS A 103 32.30 -1.96 15.68
C HIS A 103 32.79 -2.95 14.63
N ASP A 104 34.05 -3.36 14.72
CA ASP A 104 34.68 -4.29 13.80
C ASP A 104 34.01 -5.66 13.83
N ALA A 105 33.50 -6.10 14.99
CA ALA A 105 32.69 -7.30 15.09
C ALA A 105 31.38 -7.18 14.30
N ALA A 106 30.74 -6.01 14.28
CA ALA A 106 29.55 -5.76 13.47
C ALA A 106 29.86 -5.76 11.96
N VAL A 107 30.94 -5.07 11.55
CA VAL A 107 31.45 -5.05 10.16
C VAL A 107 31.76 -6.46 9.69
N ARG A 108 32.54 -7.23 10.45
CA ARG A 108 32.93 -8.61 10.10
C ARG A 108 31.73 -9.54 10.04
N ALA A 109 30.81 -9.47 11.00
CA ALA A 109 29.62 -10.33 11.00
C ALA A 109 28.75 -10.09 9.76
N HIS A 110 28.53 -8.83 9.39
CA HIS A 110 27.74 -8.49 8.20
C HIS A 110 28.48 -8.84 6.90
N SER A 111 29.78 -8.59 6.82
CA SER A 111 30.60 -8.99 5.66
C SER A 111 30.61 -10.50 5.46
N GLN A 112 30.78 -11.27 6.54
CA GLN A 112 30.82 -12.74 6.46
C GLN A 112 29.50 -13.33 5.98
N VAL A 113 28.36 -12.83 6.46
CA VAL A 113 27.06 -13.34 6.00
C VAL A 113 26.80 -12.97 4.54
N LEU A 114 27.16 -11.75 4.12
CA LEU A 114 27.05 -11.33 2.72
C LEU A 114 27.91 -12.18 1.78
N GLU A 115 29.15 -12.47 2.16
CA GLU A 115 30.03 -13.34 1.39
C GLU A 115 29.50 -14.78 1.34
N ALA A 116 28.99 -15.30 2.46
CA ALA A 116 28.44 -16.65 2.55
C ALA A 116 27.16 -16.83 1.72
N GLU A 117 26.26 -15.84 1.71
CA GLU A 117 25.05 -15.84 0.86
C GLU A 117 25.41 -15.88 -0.62
N GLN A 118 26.37 -15.05 -1.03
CA GLN A 118 26.79 -14.97 -2.43
C GLN A 118 27.52 -16.23 -2.88
N ALA A 119 28.27 -16.88 -1.99
CA ALA A 119 28.95 -18.13 -2.28
C ALA A 119 27.98 -19.33 -2.35
N THR A 120 26.85 -19.28 -1.63
CA THR A 120 25.97 -20.45 -1.43
C THR A 120 24.67 -20.33 -2.19
N ARG A 121 24.63 -20.87 -3.41
CA ARG A 121 23.43 -20.78 -4.28
C ARG A 121 22.26 -21.68 -3.83
N LEU A 122 22.56 -22.87 -3.31
CA LEU A 122 21.57 -23.88 -2.90
C LEU A 122 21.93 -24.47 -1.52
N PRO A 123 21.69 -23.73 -0.44
CA PRO A 123 22.05 -24.17 0.90
C PRO A 123 21.15 -25.31 1.39
N THR A 124 21.78 -26.29 2.03
CA THR A 124 21.13 -27.34 2.82
C THR A 124 20.32 -26.74 3.98
N PRO A 125 19.36 -27.47 4.57
CA PRO A 125 18.58 -26.97 5.70
C PRO A 125 19.43 -26.49 6.90
N LEU A 126 20.57 -27.14 7.16
CA LEU A 126 21.49 -26.75 8.23
C LEU A 126 22.21 -25.44 7.90
N GLU A 127 22.71 -25.30 6.67
CA GLU A 127 23.36 -24.07 6.21
C GLU A 127 22.39 -22.89 6.21
N ARG A 128 21.12 -23.11 5.83
CA ARG A 128 20.06 -22.09 5.91
C ARG A 128 19.90 -21.54 7.33
N ARG A 129 19.81 -22.43 8.32
CA ARG A 129 19.69 -22.02 9.74
C ARG A 129 20.90 -21.23 10.20
N ARG A 130 22.10 -21.70 9.84
CA ARG A 130 23.36 -21.00 10.16
C ARG A 130 23.39 -19.59 9.55
N LEU A 131 22.94 -19.44 8.31
CA LEU A 131 22.88 -18.14 7.64
C LEU A 131 21.82 -17.22 8.28
N ASP A 132 20.63 -17.75 8.63
CA ASP A 132 19.61 -17.00 9.38
C ASP A 132 20.16 -16.47 10.72
N GLU A 133 20.89 -17.31 11.46
CA GLU A 133 21.56 -16.94 12.72
C GLU A 133 22.64 -15.86 12.49
N GLN A 134 23.43 -15.98 11.42
CA GLN A 134 24.46 -14.99 11.06
C GLN A 134 23.86 -13.64 10.68
N TRP A 135 22.77 -13.61 9.91
CA TRP A 135 22.03 -12.39 9.60
C TRP A 135 21.47 -11.72 10.84
N THR A 136 20.83 -12.50 11.70
CA THR A 136 20.27 -12.01 12.97
C THR A 136 21.37 -11.44 13.86
N LYS A 137 22.51 -12.13 13.97
CA LYS A 137 23.68 -11.65 14.71
C LYS A 137 24.23 -10.34 14.14
N ALA A 138 24.38 -10.24 12.81
CA ALA A 138 24.86 -9.04 12.15
C ALA A 138 23.94 -7.84 12.41
N GLY A 139 22.62 -8.02 12.25
CA GLY A 139 21.63 -6.99 12.52
C GLY A 139 21.63 -6.51 13.98
N ASN A 140 21.75 -7.44 14.94
CA ASN A 140 21.82 -7.11 16.36
C ASN A 140 23.09 -6.32 16.72
N LEU A 141 24.25 -6.73 16.20
CA LEU A 141 25.52 -6.03 16.44
C LEU A 141 25.47 -4.60 15.89
N TRP A 142 24.97 -4.42 14.66
CA TRP A 142 24.80 -3.10 14.07
C TRP A 142 23.77 -2.24 14.79
N HIS A 143 22.63 -2.82 15.19
CA HIS A 143 21.63 -2.10 15.98
C HIS A 143 22.19 -1.61 17.32
N GLN A 144 23.02 -2.44 17.98
CA GLN A 144 23.73 -2.03 19.19
C GLN A 144 24.70 -0.87 18.91
N GLN A 145 25.50 -0.93 17.85
CA GLN A 145 26.44 0.15 17.51
C GLN A 145 25.71 1.44 17.15
N ALA A 146 24.64 1.39 16.36
CA ALA A 146 23.88 2.55 15.94
C ALA A 146 23.31 3.35 17.13
N ARG A 147 23.03 2.68 18.26
CA ARG A 147 22.50 3.32 19.48
C ARG A 147 23.58 3.87 20.42
N ARG A 148 24.85 3.51 20.22
CA ARG A 148 25.95 3.95 21.10
C ARG A 148 26.42 5.34 20.69
N ALA A 149 26.24 6.32 21.57
CA ALA A 149 26.77 7.68 21.36
C ALA A 149 28.28 7.71 21.04
N ALA A 150 29.05 6.78 21.63
CA ALA A 150 30.49 6.67 21.40
C ALA A 150 30.87 6.39 19.93
N VAL A 151 30.07 5.64 19.17
CA VAL A 151 30.30 5.40 17.74
C VAL A 151 30.24 6.70 16.96
N TRP A 152 29.25 7.54 17.29
CA TRP A 152 29.05 8.82 16.63
C TRP A 152 30.08 9.87 17.08
N ASN A 153 30.51 9.83 18.35
CA ASN A 153 31.63 10.65 18.82
C ASN A 153 32.94 10.30 18.11
N HIS A 154 33.20 9.01 17.85
CA HIS A 154 34.35 8.59 17.05
C HIS A 154 34.33 9.26 15.67
N LEU A 155 33.18 9.24 14.98
CA LEU A 155 33.06 9.90 13.68
C LEU A 155 33.20 11.42 13.75
N ARG A 156 32.75 12.08 14.83
CA ARG A 156 33.02 13.51 15.05
C ARG A 156 34.52 13.80 15.22
N GLU A 157 35.23 12.98 15.99
CA GLU A 157 36.69 13.06 16.11
C GLU A 157 37.35 12.88 14.74
N ARG A 158 36.83 11.97 13.90
CA ARG A 158 37.30 11.79 12.52
C ARG A 158 37.05 13.02 11.65
N ILE A 159 35.86 13.62 11.70
CA ILE A 159 35.56 14.88 10.99
C ILE A 159 36.55 15.97 11.39
N ALA A 160 36.77 16.15 12.70
CA ALA A 160 37.73 17.13 13.22
C ALA A 160 39.17 16.85 12.76
N ALA A 161 39.59 15.58 12.72
CA ALA A 161 40.91 15.18 12.27
C ALA A 161 41.10 15.33 10.75
N LEU A 162 40.04 15.22 9.95
CA LEU A 162 40.08 15.48 8.51
C LEU A 162 40.18 16.99 8.20
N ASP A 163 39.71 17.84 9.11
CA ASP A 163 39.76 19.31 9.03
C ASP A 163 39.29 19.85 7.67
N ASP A 164 38.17 19.31 7.18
CA ASP A 164 37.60 19.68 5.88
C ASP A 164 36.27 20.41 6.07
N ARG A 165 36.19 21.64 5.56
CA ARG A 165 35.03 22.54 5.68
C ARG A 165 33.73 22.00 5.07
N GLN A 166 33.80 20.90 4.31
CA GLN A 166 32.63 20.26 3.70
C GLN A 166 31.92 19.29 4.67
N LEU A 167 32.55 18.97 5.80
CA LEU A 167 32.02 18.07 6.80
C LEU A 167 31.53 18.85 8.02
N ASP A 168 30.30 18.56 8.45
CA ASP A 168 29.74 19.11 9.68
C ASP A 168 28.88 18.10 10.45
N GLU A 169 28.17 18.56 11.48
CA GLU A 169 27.31 17.71 12.31
C GLU A 169 26.11 17.15 11.53
N ALA A 170 25.64 17.82 10.48
CA ALA A 170 24.54 17.33 9.66
C ALA A 170 24.96 16.09 8.85
N ASP A 171 26.23 15.94 8.51
CA ASP A 171 26.75 14.71 7.89
C ASP A 171 26.71 13.51 8.87
N ILE A 172 26.92 13.74 10.17
CA ILE A 172 26.77 12.70 11.21
C ILE A 172 25.31 12.27 11.35
N ASP A 173 24.39 13.23 11.35
CA ASP A 173 22.95 12.94 11.38
C ASP A 173 22.52 12.18 10.13
N ALA A 174 22.99 12.57 8.94
CA ALA A 174 22.73 11.85 7.69
C ALA A 174 23.29 10.41 7.71
N LEU A 175 24.50 10.20 8.26
CA LEU A 175 25.05 8.86 8.46
C LEU A 175 24.18 8.03 9.41
N ARG A 176 23.77 8.62 10.53
CA ARG A 176 22.94 7.95 11.55
C ARG A 176 21.59 7.53 10.99
N ASP A 177 20.91 8.43 10.29
CA ASP A 177 19.59 8.19 9.72
C ASP A 177 19.66 7.20 8.55
N GLY A 178 20.72 7.28 7.73
CA GLY A 178 20.93 6.39 6.60
C GLY A 178 21.35 4.96 6.99
N LEU A 179 22.05 4.79 8.11
CA LEU A 179 22.73 3.54 8.47
C LEU A 179 21.83 2.30 8.43
N PRO A 180 20.64 2.27 9.06
CA PRO A 180 19.79 1.07 9.03
C PRO A 180 19.38 0.69 7.61
N THR A 181 19.05 1.68 6.77
CA THR A 181 18.60 1.45 5.39
C THR A 181 19.72 0.97 4.48
N THR A 182 20.95 1.48 4.65
CA THR A 182 22.14 1.03 3.93
C THR A 182 22.50 -0.41 4.25
N LEU A 183 22.37 -0.82 5.52
CA LEU A 183 22.71 -2.17 5.96
C LEU A 183 21.70 -3.22 5.48
N VAL A 184 20.41 -2.91 5.42
CA VAL A 184 19.38 -3.88 5.00
C VAL A 184 19.23 -3.99 3.47
N ARG A 185 19.61 -2.96 2.71
CA ARG A 185 19.47 -2.96 1.25
C ARG A 185 20.20 -4.12 0.53
N PRO A 186 21.43 -4.52 0.91
CA PRO A 186 22.08 -5.73 0.38
C PRO A 186 21.21 -7.00 0.51
N LEU A 187 20.57 -7.19 1.66
CA LEU A 187 19.67 -8.31 1.93
C LEU A 187 18.43 -8.28 1.03
N ILE A 188 17.83 -7.10 0.84
CA ILE A 188 16.71 -6.89 -0.09
C ILE A 188 17.12 -7.21 -1.54
N GLN A 189 18.31 -6.78 -1.96
CA GLN A 189 18.81 -7.05 -3.32
C GLN A 189 19.07 -8.55 -3.53
N LEU A 190 19.63 -9.25 -2.53
CA LEU A 190 19.79 -10.70 -2.58
C LEU A 190 18.44 -11.43 -2.66
N ALA A 191 17.43 -10.97 -1.89
CA ALA A 191 16.07 -11.49 -2.03
C ALA A 191 15.52 -11.23 -3.44
N ALA A 192 15.64 -10.01 -3.95
CA ALA A 192 15.12 -9.63 -5.26
C ALA A 192 15.78 -10.39 -6.42
N ALA A 193 17.08 -10.73 -6.32
CA ALA A 193 17.80 -11.57 -7.28
C ALA A 193 17.17 -12.98 -7.40
N GLY A 194 16.48 -13.42 -6.35
CA GLY A 194 15.76 -14.69 -6.27
C GLY A 194 16.66 -15.86 -5.88
N GLY A 195 16.12 -17.07 -6.00
CA GLY A 195 16.82 -18.32 -5.64
C GLY A 195 16.22 -19.02 -4.43
N GLY A 196 16.88 -20.07 -3.95
CA GLY A 196 16.33 -21.02 -2.98
C GLY A 196 16.02 -20.45 -1.59
N ARG A 197 16.49 -19.24 -1.29
CA ARG A 197 16.33 -18.55 -0.01
C ARG A 197 15.58 -17.23 -0.08
N GLN A 198 15.01 -16.88 -1.23
CA GLN A 198 14.33 -15.60 -1.42
C GLN A 198 13.34 -15.26 -0.30
N ALA A 199 12.46 -16.20 0.07
CA ALA A 199 11.47 -16.00 1.13
C ALA A 199 12.10 -15.84 2.53
N ASP A 200 13.20 -16.55 2.80
CA ASP A 200 13.93 -16.42 4.05
C ASP A 200 14.59 -15.03 4.13
N LEU A 201 15.19 -14.56 3.04
CA LEU A 201 15.83 -13.25 2.97
C LEU A 201 14.83 -12.09 3.07
N SER A 202 13.66 -12.20 2.41
CA SER A 202 12.57 -11.22 2.56
C SER A 202 12.08 -11.15 4.02
N ARG A 203 11.88 -12.31 4.67
CA ARG A 203 11.53 -12.37 6.10
C ARG A 203 12.61 -11.73 6.99
N LEU A 204 13.87 -12.04 6.74
CA LEU A 204 15.00 -11.45 7.49
C LEU A 204 15.08 -9.94 7.29
N ALA A 205 14.79 -9.43 6.09
CA ALA A 205 14.75 -8.00 5.83
C ALA A 205 13.66 -7.32 6.66
N HIS A 206 12.45 -7.90 6.73
CA HIS A 206 11.36 -7.36 7.56
C HIS A 206 11.67 -7.38 9.05
N ALA A 207 12.44 -8.38 9.51
CA ALA A 207 12.90 -8.50 10.89
C ALA A 207 14.11 -7.60 11.21
N TRP A 208 14.67 -6.90 10.22
CA TRP A 208 15.82 -6.03 10.44
C TRP A 208 15.43 -4.84 11.34
N PRO A 209 16.25 -4.50 12.36
CA PRO A 209 15.89 -3.45 13.30
C PRO A 209 15.74 -2.06 12.65
N ALA A 210 14.68 -1.34 13.03
CA ALA A 210 14.41 0.06 12.66
C ALA A 210 14.23 0.34 11.16
N THR A 211 13.77 -0.62 10.36
CA THR A 211 13.61 -0.45 8.90
C THR A 211 12.25 -0.91 8.33
N THR A 212 11.26 -1.25 9.17
CA THR A 212 10.02 -1.94 8.73
C THR A 212 9.30 -1.27 7.55
N ALA A 213 9.06 0.05 7.61
CA ALA A 213 8.39 0.78 6.53
C ALA A 213 9.24 0.83 5.25
N PHE A 214 10.53 1.12 5.40
CA PHE A 214 11.48 1.17 4.28
C PHE A 214 11.61 -0.17 3.55
N VAL A 215 11.67 -1.29 4.29
CA VAL A 215 11.81 -2.63 3.72
C VAL A 215 10.60 -3.00 2.87
N ALA A 216 9.39 -2.72 3.35
CA ALA A 216 8.16 -3.01 2.60
C ALA A 216 8.17 -2.27 1.25
N ASP A 217 8.45 -0.97 1.26
CA ASP A 217 8.51 -0.14 0.05
C ASP A 217 9.59 -0.61 -0.92
N GLU A 218 10.79 -0.92 -0.45
CA GLU A 218 11.89 -1.34 -1.31
C GLU A 218 11.70 -2.76 -1.88
N LEU A 219 11.10 -3.68 -1.13
CA LEU A 219 10.73 -5.00 -1.64
C LEU A 219 9.65 -4.88 -2.73
N GLU A 220 8.66 -4.00 -2.54
CA GLU A 220 7.65 -3.73 -3.58
C GLU A 220 8.26 -3.10 -4.83
N LYS A 221 9.14 -2.10 -4.68
CA LYS A 221 9.89 -1.52 -5.81
C LYS A 221 10.72 -2.57 -6.53
N ALA A 222 11.40 -3.44 -5.79
CA ALA A 222 12.19 -4.53 -6.36
C ALA A 222 11.31 -5.58 -7.08
N ALA A 223 10.05 -5.73 -6.66
CA ALA A 223 9.06 -6.60 -7.27
C ALA A 223 8.37 -5.98 -8.51
N GLU A 224 8.51 -4.68 -8.77
CA GLU A 224 7.85 -3.96 -9.87
C GLU A 224 8.00 -4.67 -11.24
N PRO A 225 9.21 -5.12 -11.65
CA PRO A 225 9.37 -5.82 -12.92
C PRO A 225 8.59 -7.14 -12.96
N LEU A 226 8.41 -7.83 -11.83
CA LEU A 226 7.63 -9.07 -11.76
C LEU A 226 6.13 -8.78 -11.87
N TYR A 227 5.64 -7.72 -11.22
CA TYR A 227 4.25 -7.30 -11.36
C TYR A 227 3.88 -7.05 -12.82
N GLU A 228 4.68 -6.25 -13.52
CA GLU A 228 4.42 -5.90 -14.92
C GLU A 228 4.52 -7.09 -15.87
N GLN A 229 5.49 -7.98 -15.64
CA GLN A 229 5.60 -9.22 -16.40
C GLN A 229 4.38 -10.14 -16.19
N ILE A 230 3.92 -10.31 -14.95
CA ILE A 230 2.77 -11.18 -14.67
C ILE A 230 1.50 -10.59 -15.27
N ARG A 231 1.25 -9.28 -15.10
CA ARG A 231 0.09 -8.59 -15.71
C ARG A 231 0.06 -8.73 -17.23
N THR A 232 1.20 -8.50 -17.87
CA THR A 232 1.33 -8.63 -19.33
C THR A 232 1.03 -10.05 -19.80
N GLU A 233 1.52 -11.07 -19.08
CA GLU A 233 1.25 -12.48 -19.40
C GLU A 233 -0.22 -12.87 -19.14
N VAL A 234 -0.84 -12.39 -18.06
CA VAL A 234 -2.28 -12.61 -17.78
C VAL A 234 -3.14 -12.01 -18.89
N ARG A 235 -2.84 -10.78 -19.32
CA ARG A 235 -3.52 -10.12 -20.45
C ARG A 235 -3.35 -10.93 -21.74
N THR A 236 -2.12 -11.30 -22.07
CA THR A 236 -1.81 -12.10 -23.27
C THR A 236 -2.54 -13.45 -23.28
N VAL A 237 -2.62 -14.10 -22.12
CA VAL A 237 -3.36 -15.36 -21.95
C VAL A 237 -4.85 -15.16 -22.16
N SER A 238 -5.42 -14.10 -21.61
CA SER A 238 -6.85 -13.77 -21.75
C SER A 238 -7.21 -13.49 -23.20
N GLU A 239 -6.42 -12.66 -23.90
CA GLU A 239 -6.58 -12.35 -25.33
C GLU A 239 -6.49 -13.60 -26.20
N ARG A 240 -5.54 -14.50 -25.92
CA ARG A 240 -5.40 -15.77 -26.66
C ARG A 240 -6.59 -16.68 -26.45
N LEU A 241 -7.09 -16.75 -25.22
CA LEU A 241 -8.28 -17.52 -24.91
C LEU A 241 -9.45 -16.95 -25.71
N ASP A 242 -9.68 -15.63 -25.67
CA ASP A 242 -10.73 -14.93 -26.44
C ASP A 242 -10.62 -15.13 -27.95
N ALA A 243 -9.40 -15.17 -28.49
CA ALA A 243 -9.13 -15.49 -29.89
C ALA A 243 -9.36 -16.96 -30.27
N GLY A 244 -9.84 -17.80 -29.35
CA GLY A 244 -10.20 -19.20 -29.60
C GLY A 244 -9.05 -20.20 -29.44
N THR A 245 -7.93 -19.80 -28.82
CA THR A 245 -6.85 -20.75 -28.50
C THR A 245 -7.37 -21.83 -27.56
N LYS A 246 -6.99 -23.09 -27.80
CA LYS A 246 -7.39 -24.24 -26.96
C LYS A 246 -7.00 -24.00 -25.49
N PRO A 247 -7.93 -24.13 -24.52
CA PRO A 247 -7.65 -23.87 -23.10
C PRO A 247 -6.44 -24.64 -22.55
N GLN A 248 -6.17 -25.85 -23.04
CA GLN A 248 -5.02 -26.66 -22.61
C GLN A 248 -3.69 -25.98 -22.92
N MET A 249 -3.56 -25.35 -24.10
CA MET A 249 -2.33 -24.64 -24.48
C MET A 249 -2.13 -23.39 -23.62
N VAL A 250 -3.22 -22.67 -23.34
CA VAL A 250 -3.22 -21.48 -22.49
C VAL A 250 -2.80 -21.86 -21.07
N VAL A 251 -3.37 -22.92 -20.49
CA VAL A 251 -3.03 -23.38 -19.15
C VAL A 251 -1.61 -23.94 -19.07
N GLN A 252 -1.13 -24.59 -20.13
CA GLN A 252 0.27 -25.01 -20.20
C GLN A 252 1.22 -23.80 -20.12
N ARG A 253 0.89 -22.69 -20.77
CA ARG A 253 1.63 -21.42 -20.67
C ARG A 253 1.55 -20.85 -19.24
N LEU A 254 0.36 -20.76 -18.66
CA LEU A 254 0.16 -20.31 -17.28
C LEU A 254 1.06 -21.11 -16.31
N ARG A 255 1.05 -22.44 -16.41
CA ARG A 255 1.85 -23.31 -15.53
C ARG A 255 3.36 -23.18 -15.76
N LYS A 256 3.81 -23.16 -17.01
CA LYS A 256 5.25 -23.19 -17.32
C LYS A 256 5.93 -21.82 -17.20
N GLN A 257 5.22 -20.74 -17.52
CA GLN A 257 5.80 -19.41 -17.63
C GLN A 257 5.33 -18.45 -16.54
N LEU A 258 4.06 -18.53 -16.15
CA LEU A 258 3.48 -17.57 -15.20
C LEU A 258 3.64 -18.01 -13.75
N MET A 259 3.33 -19.28 -13.43
CA MET A 259 3.38 -19.78 -12.06
C MET A 259 4.75 -19.62 -11.38
N PRO A 260 5.90 -19.90 -12.04
CA PRO A 260 7.20 -19.64 -11.42
C PRO A 260 7.41 -18.15 -11.07
N LYS A 261 6.84 -17.23 -11.87
CA LYS A 261 6.90 -15.80 -11.57
C LYS A 261 5.99 -15.41 -10.41
N VAL A 262 4.81 -16.03 -10.31
CA VAL A 262 3.90 -15.83 -9.17
C VAL A 262 4.51 -16.37 -7.88
N GLU A 263 5.15 -17.55 -7.92
CA GLU A 263 5.88 -18.10 -6.78
C GLU A 263 7.06 -17.22 -6.37
N ARG A 264 7.79 -16.68 -7.35
CA ARG A 264 8.84 -15.67 -7.12
C ARG A 264 8.25 -14.37 -6.56
N LEU A 265 7.07 -13.94 -6.99
CA LEU A 265 6.45 -12.75 -6.41
C LEU A 265 6.04 -13.01 -4.95
N GLU A 266 5.41 -14.15 -4.68
CA GLU A 266 4.99 -14.57 -3.33
C GLU A 266 6.14 -14.71 -2.34
N GLY A 267 7.28 -15.24 -2.79
CA GLY A 267 8.44 -15.34 -1.91
C GLY A 267 9.07 -13.97 -1.61
N LEU A 268 8.85 -12.95 -2.44
CA LEU A 268 9.45 -11.63 -2.26
C LEU A 268 8.52 -10.70 -1.48
N VAL A 269 7.27 -10.63 -1.91
CA VAL A 269 6.19 -9.78 -1.38
C VAL A 269 4.91 -10.62 -1.23
N PRO A 270 4.75 -11.37 -0.11
CA PRO A 270 3.66 -12.32 0.08
C PRO A 270 2.26 -11.69 0.02
N ALA A 271 1.29 -12.33 -0.62
CA ALA A 271 -0.09 -11.78 -0.71
C ALA A 271 -0.78 -11.59 0.65
N ALA A 272 -0.36 -12.33 1.69
CA ALA A 272 -0.88 -12.15 3.04
C ALA A 272 -0.55 -10.76 3.64
N GLN A 273 0.50 -10.13 3.14
CA GLN A 273 1.00 -8.83 3.62
C GLN A 273 0.83 -7.74 2.56
N HIS A 274 0.83 -8.10 1.27
CA HIS A 274 0.81 -7.17 0.15
C HIS A 274 -0.46 -7.32 -0.69
N ARG A 275 -1.36 -6.32 -0.60
CA ARG A 275 -2.63 -6.28 -1.33
C ARG A 275 -2.44 -6.34 -2.85
N ARG A 276 -1.37 -5.74 -3.38
CA ARG A 276 -1.05 -5.75 -4.81
C ARG A 276 -0.75 -7.17 -5.31
N THR A 277 0.00 -7.97 -4.54
CA THR A 277 0.21 -9.39 -4.83
C THR A 277 -1.09 -10.17 -4.74
N ALA A 278 -1.91 -9.93 -3.72
CA ALA A 278 -3.21 -10.60 -3.57
C ALA A 278 -4.13 -10.36 -4.78
N ARG A 279 -4.23 -9.10 -5.25
CA ARG A 279 -4.98 -8.74 -6.45
C ARG A 279 -4.46 -9.47 -7.69
N LEU A 280 -3.15 -9.46 -7.91
CA LEU A 280 -2.55 -10.12 -9.07
C LEU A 280 -2.77 -11.64 -9.03
N ARG A 281 -2.73 -12.25 -7.84
CA ARG A 281 -3.10 -13.67 -7.66
C ARG A 281 -4.55 -13.95 -8.02
N ASN A 282 -5.47 -13.06 -7.66
CA ASN A 282 -6.88 -13.18 -8.03
C ASN A 282 -7.07 -13.08 -9.56
N GLU A 283 -6.30 -12.23 -10.25
CA GLU A 283 -6.30 -12.14 -11.72
C GLU A 283 -5.79 -13.45 -12.36
N VAL A 284 -4.71 -14.04 -11.82
CA VAL A 284 -4.19 -15.34 -12.28
C VAL A 284 -5.21 -16.46 -12.00
N ALA A 285 -5.85 -16.46 -10.82
CA ALA A 285 -6.89 -17.41 -10.46
C ALA A 285 -8.06 -17.35 -11.45
N THR A 286 -8.48 -16.13 -11.80
CA THR A 286 -9.54 -15.88 -12.80
C THR A 286 -9.16 -16.44 -14.16
N ALA A 287 -7.90 -16.30 -14.60
CA ALA A 287 -7.43 -16.88 -15.86
C ALA A 287 -7.53 -18.42 -15.87
N PHE A 288 -7.13 -19.10 -14.78
CA PHE A 288 -7.31 -20.55 -14.65
C PHE A 288 -8.79 -20.95 -14.64
N ASN A 289 -9.63 -20.22 -13.91
CA ASN A 289 -11.08 -20.45 -13.86
C ASN A 289 -11.72 -20.33 -15.25
N ASN A 290 -11.40 -19.27 -15.99
CA ASN A 290 -11.95 -19.04 -17.34
C ASN A 290 -11.53 -20.13 -18.33
N CYS A 291 -10.28 -20.63 -18.24
CA CYS A 291 -9.84 -21.76 -19.03
C CYS A 291 -10.63 -23.03 -18.71
N ALA A 292 -10.89 -23.29 -17.41
CA ALA A 292 -11.65 -24.46 -16.97
C ALA A 292 -13.10 -24.41 -17.47
N VAL A 293 -13.78 -23.26 -17.29
CA VAL A 293 -15.16 -23.07 -17.76
C VAL A 293 -15.27 -23.32 -19.26
N ARG A 294 -14.37 -22.77 -20.07
CA ARG A 294 -14.37 -23.03 -21.53
C ARG A 294 -14.11 -24.50 -21.89
N LEU A 295 -13.29 -25.19 -21.10
CA LEU A 295 -13.06 -26.62 -21.31
C LEU A 295 -14.32 -27.42 -20.97
N ILE A 296 -15.02 -27.07 -19.90
CA ILE A 296 -16.29 -27.68 -19.51
C ILE A 296 -17.35 -27.43 -20.59
N ASP A 297 -17.49 -26.19 -21.05
CA ASP A 297 -18.44 -25.81 -22.10
C ASP A 297 -18.19 -26.58 -23.42
N SER A 298 -16.93 -26.92 -23.74
CA SER A 298 -16.58 -27.59 -24.99
C SER A 298 -16.60 -29.12 -24.93
N LEU A 299 -16.27 -29.72 -23.79
CA LEU A 299 -16.13 -31.18 -23.65
C LEU A 299 -17.10 -31.82 -22.65
N GLY A 300 -17.87 -31.02 -21.91
CA GLY A 300 -18.73 -31.50 -20.83
C GLY A 300 -17.96 -32.37 -19.85
N ALA A 301 -18.48 -33.55 -19.55
CA ALA A 301 -18.00 -34.42 -18.48
C ALA A 301 -16.61 -35.02 -18.79
N ALA A 302 -16.27 -35.11 -20.08
CA ALA A 302 -14.95 -35.57 -20.51
C ALA A 302 -13.83 -34.59 -20.08
N SER A 303 -14.15 -33.36 -19.69
CA SER A 303 -13.19 -32.37 -19.18
C SER A 303 -12.73 -32.59 -17.73
N ASP A 304 -13.38 -33.50 -16.97
CA ASP A 304 -13.26 -33.59 -15.51
C ASP A 304 -11.84 -33.48 -14.97
N LYS A 305 -10.94 -34.34 -15.45
CA LYS A 305 -9.56 -34.42 -14.96
C LYS A 305 -8.83 -33.07 -15.08
N ASP A 306 -8.92 -32.43 -16.23
CA ASP A 306 -8.20 -31.19 -16.52
C ASP A 306 -8.91 -29.99 -15.88
N ALA A 307 -10.22 -29.82 -16.10
CA ALA A 307 -11.00 -28.72 -15.56
C ALA A 307 -10.95 -28.69 -14.02
N ARG A 308 -11.10 -29.84 -13.36
CA ARG A 308 -10.98 -29.94 -11.90
C ARG A 308 -9.58 -29.60 -11.42
N SER A 309 -8.54 -30.03 -12.14
CA SER A 309 -7.15 -29.68 -11.81
C SER A 309 -6.91 -28.17 -11.90
N TRP A 310 -7.49 -27.50 -12.90
CA TRP A 310 -7.32 -26.06 -13.12
C TRP A 310 -8.12 -25.23 -12.12
N LEU A 311 -9.36 -25.63 -11.81
CA LEU A 311 -10.17 -25.00 -10.77
C LEU A 311 -9.52 -25.13 -9.39
N LYS A 312 -8.96 -26.29 -9.05
CA LYS A 312 -8.18 -26.46 -7.81
C LYS A 312 -6.94 -25.56 -7.77
N GLN A 313 -6.29 -25.31 -8.92
CA GLN A 313 -5.18 -24.36 -8.98
C GLN A 313 -5.66 -22.92 -8.77
N ALA A 314 -6.77 -22.52 -9.39
CA ALA A 314 -7.40 -21.22 -9.18
C ALA A 314 -7.76 -21.01 -7.70
N ARG A 315 -8.32 -22.04 -7.06
CA ARG A 315 -8.72 -22.03 -5.65
C ARG A 315 -7.57 -21.81 -4.66
N LYS A 316 -6.36 -22.29 -5.00
CA LYS A 316 -5.15 -22.04 -4.19
C LYS A 316 -4.65 -20.60 -4.28
N LEU A 317 -4.97 -19.91 -5.37
CA LEU A 317 -4.48 -18.57 -5.65
C LEU A 317 -5.43 -17.49 -5.13
N VAL A 318 -6.74 -17.74 -5.18
CA VAL A 318 -7.78 -16.76 -4.85
C VAL A 318 -7.79 -16.42 -3.36
N SER A 319 -8.01 -15.14 -3.08
CA SER A 319 -8.24 -14.55 -1.75
C SER A 319 -9.49 -13.66 -1.72
N ASP A 320 -10.05 -13.31 -2.88
CA ASP A 320 -11.30 -12.56 -3.00
C ASP A 320 -12.52 -13.49 -2.80
N PRO A 321 -13.41 -13.22 -1.82
CA PRO A 321 -14.54 -14.09 -1.50
C PRO A 321 -15.51 -14.33 -2.67
N ASN A 322 -15.72 -13.33 -3.52
CA ASN A 322 -16.64 -13.45 -4.66
C ASN A 322 -16.08 -14.37 -5.74
N THR A 323 -14.79 -14.24 -6.03
CA THR A 323 -14.09 -15.09 -7.00
C THR A 323 -13.94 -16.51 -6.46
N GLU A 324 -13.73 -16.66 -5.15
CA GLU A 324 -13.71 -17.93 -4.44
C GLU A 324 -15.02 -18.69 -4.59
N ALA A 325 -16.15 -18.04 -4.28
CA ALA A 325 -17.49 -18.62 -4.45
C ALA A 325 -17.74 -19.08 -5.90
N LYS A 326 -17.37 -18.27 -6.90
CA LYS A 326 -17.51 -18.64 -8.32
C LYS A 326 -16.68 -19.86 -8.71
N ILE A 327 -15.48 -20.01 -8.17
CA ILE A 327 -14.62 -21.17 -8.43
C ILE A 327 -15.24 -22.43 -7.80
N ASP A 328 -15.78 -22.29 -6.58
CA ASP A 328 -16.45 -23.38 -5.87
C ASP A 328 -17.76 -23.80 -6.57
N ASP A 329 -18.54 -22.86 -7.09
CA ASP A 329 -19.71 -23.13 -7.92
C ASP A 329 -19.33 -23.90 -9.20
N ASN A 330 -18.27 -23.49 -9.89
CA ASN A 330 -17.79 -24.20 -11.09
C ASN A 330 -17.28 -25.61 -10.77
N LEU A 331 -16.69 -25.82 -9.58
CA LEU A 331 -16.29 -27.16 -9.10
C LEU A 331 -17.49 -28.05 -8.83
N ALA A 332 -18.55 -27.51 -8.21
CA ALA A 332 -19.80 -28.21 -7.94
C ALA A 332 -20.50 -28.58 -9.26
N TYR A 333 -20.64 -27.62 -10.18
CA TYR A 333 -21.23 -27.83 -11.50
C TYR A 333 -20.53 -28.96 -12.27
N LEU A 334 -19.19 -28.97 -12.29
CA LEU A 334 -18.44 -30.05 -12.92
C LEU A 334 -18.69 -31.41 -12.25
N ALA A 335 -18.83 -31.45 -10.93
CA ALA A 335 -19.13 -32.69 -10.21
C ALA A 335 -20.50 -33.24 -10.58
N ASP A 336 -21.52 -32.39 -10.64
CA ASP A 336 -22.88 -32.75 -11.04
C ASP A 336 -22.91 -33.26 -12.48
N LEU A 337 -22.20 -32.58 -13.37
CA LEU A 337 -22.12 -32.94 -14.79
C LEU A 337 -21.45 -34.31 -15.01
N VAL A 338 -20.41 -34.63 -14.22
CA VAL A 338 -19.76 -35.96 -14.21
C VAL A 338 -20.67 -37.03 -13.61
N ALA A 339 -21.41 -36.70 -12.54
CA ALA A 339 -22.36 -37.62 -11.93
C ALA A 339 -23.49 -37.98 -12.91
N ALA A 340 -24.04 -37.00 -13.62
CA ALA A 340 -25.06 -37.20 -14.65
C ALA A 340 -24.57 -38.13 -15.77
N GLN A 341 -23.33 -37.95 -16.25
CA GLN A 341 -22.76 -38.83 -17.28
C GLN A 341 -22.63 -40.29 -16.82
N ARG A 342 -22.32 -40.53 -15.53
CA ARG A 342 -22.24 -41.89 -14.97
C ARG A 342 -23.61 -42.56 -14.85
N LEU A 343 -24.68 -41.77 -14.72
CA LEU A 343 -26.04 -42.26 -14.61
C LEU A 343 -26.68 -42.54 -15.98
N THR A 344 -26.23 -41.90 -17.06
CA THR A 344 -26.61 -42.28 -18.43
C THR A 344 -26.04 -43.66 -18.78
N PRO A 345 -26.88 -44.72 -18.91
CA PRO A 345 -26.40 -46.05 -19.24
C PRO A 345 -25.85 -46.06 -20.67
N ALA A 346 -24.72 -46.76 -20.90
CA ALA A 346 -24.28 -47.05 -22.26
C ALA A 346 -25.41 -47.76 -23.03
N PRO A 347 -25.63 -47.46 -24.32
CA PRO A 347 -26.69 -48.07 -25.12
C PRO A 347 -26.36 -49.56 -25.36
N GLY A 348 -26.71 -50.39 -24.37
CA GLY A 348 -26.36 -51.79 -24.31
C GLY A 348 -27.36 -52.55 -23.43
N LYS A 349 -28.40 -53.06 -24.09
CA LYS A 349 -29.33 -54.12 -23.66
C LYS A 349 -29.64 -54.19 -22.16
N ARG A 350 -30.59 -53.38 -21.67
CA ARG A 350 -31.29 -53.66 -20.40
C ARG A 350 -32.81 -53.74 -20.61
N GLY A 351 -33.42 -54.71 -19.92
CA GLY A 351 -34.83 -55.10 -20.03
C GLY A 351 -35.82 -54.05 -19.50
N PRO A 352 -37.12 -54.23 -19.80
CA PRO A 352 -38.15 -53.18 -19.74
C PRO A 352 -38.41 -52.60 -18.34
N GLN A 353 -38.27 -53.38 -17.26
CA GLN A 353 -38.62 -52.92 -15.90
C GLN A 353 -37.70 -51.82 -15.34
N ARG A 354 -36.38 -51.85 -15.60
CA ARG A 354 -35.45 -50.83 -15.08
C ARG A 354 -35.48 -49.52 -15.87
N ARG A 355 -36.15 -49.48 -17.03
CA ARG A 355 -36.24 -48.27 -17.86
C ARG A 355 -37.20 -47.23 -17.29
N ALA A 356 -38.17 -47.63 -16.46
CA ALA A 356 -39.13 -46.69 -15.86
C ALA A 356 -38.47 -45.88 -14.73
N ASP A 357 -37.83 -46.55 -13.78
CA ASP A 357 -37.17 -45.89 -12.64
C ASP A 357 -35.97 -45.03 -13.08
N ASP A 358 -35.21 -45.48 -14.09
CA ASP A 358 -34.10 -44.70 -14.66
C ASP A 358 -34.63 -43.49 -15.47
N ALA A 359 -35.77 -43.61 -16.16
CA ALA A 359 -36.36 -42.49 -16.91
C ALA A 359 -36.91 -41.39 -15.98
N GLU A 360 -37.48 -41.77 -14.83
CA GLU A 360 -37.94 -40.82 -13.82
C GLU A 360 -36.78 -40.04 -13.21
N ARG A 361 -35.68 -40.72 -12.85
CA ARG A 361 -34.44 -40.07 -12.37
C ARG A 361 -33.74 -39.21 -13.42
N ILE A 362 -33.74 -39.63 -14.69
CA ILE A 362 -33.17 -38.84 -15.79
C ILE A 362 -34.02 -37.59 -16.03
N ASN A 363 -35.35 -37.67 -15.99
CA ASN A 363 -36.22 -36.51 -16.12
C ASN A 363 -36.07 -35.54 -14.94
N GLU A 364 -35.90 -36.04 -13.71
CA GLU A 364 -35.62 -35.20 -12.54
C GLU A 364 -34.30 -34.44 -12.69
N LEU A 365 -33.24 -35.10 -13.16
CA LEU A 365 -31.94 -34.45 -13.40
C LEU A 365 -31.97 -33.47 -14.57
N LEU A 366 -32.66 -33.80 -15.67
CA LEU A 366 -32.84 -32.86 -16.78
C LEU A 366 -33.64 -31.62 -16.36
N ARG A 367 -34.65 -31.80 -15.50
CA ARG A 367 -35.41 -30.69 -14.90
C ARG A 367 -34.51 -29.80 -14.04
N LEU A 368 -33.61 -30.37 -13.25
CA LEU A 368 -32.62 -29.62 -12.47
C LEU A 368 -31.62 -28.87 -13.36
N VAL A 369 -31.14 -29.49 -14.45
CA VAL A 369 -30.26 -28.83 -15.43
C VAL A 369 -30.97 -27.65 -16.10
N GLU A 370 -32.23 -27.81 -16.49
CA GLU A 370 -33.04 -26.76 -17.13
C GLU A 370 -33.36 -25.61 -16.15
N GLU A 371 -33.66 -25.92 -14.89
CA GLU A 371 -33.89 -24.95 -13.82
C GLU A 371 -32.61 -24.15 -13.47
N MET A 372 -31.44 -24.79 -13.55
CA MET A 372 -30.14 -24.14 -13.41
C MET A 372 -29.78 -23.25 -14.62
N GLU A 373 -30.07 -23.68 -15.86
CA GLU A 373 -29.90 -22.84 -17.05
C GLU A 373 -30.81 -21.61 -17.01
N GLN A 374 -32.03 -21.74 -16.50
CA GLN A 374 -32.93 -20.61 -16.27
C GLN A 374 -32.37 -19.63 -15.23
N ARG A 375 -31.82 -20.13 -14.10
CA ARG A 375 -31.15 -19.26 -13.11
C ARG A 375 -29.97 -18.49 -13.71
N ARG A 376 -29.22 -19.11 -14.64
CA ARG A 376 -28.11 -18.46 -15.37
C ARG A 376 -28.59 -17.36 -16.33
N ARG A 377 -29.78 -17.50 -16.93
CA ARG A 377 -30.37 -16.48 -17.82
C ARG A 377 -30.91 -15.25 -17.06
N VAL A 378 -31.17 -15.39 -15.76
CA VAL A 378 -31.74 -14.31 -14.92
C VAL A 378 -30.66 -13.40 -14.32
N GLN A 379 -29.38 -13.74 -14.39
CA GLN A 379 -28.30 -12.79 -14.04
C GLN A 379 -28.21 -11.68 -15.10
N PRO A 380 -28.30 -10.39 -14.71
CA PRO A 380 -28.31 -9.29 -15.66
C PRO A 380 -26.96 -9.17 -16.38
N ARG A 381 -27.00 -9.20 -17.72
CA ARG A 381 -25.86 -8.78 -18.55
C ARG A 381 -25.55 -7.29 -18.26
N PRO A 382 -24.28 -6.88 -18.17
CA PRO A 382 -23.95 -5.46 -18.09
C PRO A 382 -24.49 -4.72 -19.33
N PRO A 383 -24.97 -3.47 -19.16
CA PRO A 383 -25.69 -2.76 -20.21
C PRO A 383 -24.78 -2.52 -21.42
N GLN A 384 -25.21 -3.02 -22.58
CA GLN A 384 -24.62 -2.66 -23.85
C GLN A 384 -25.07 -1.25 -24.22
N VAL A 385 -24.11 -0.34 -24.38
CA VAL A 385 -24.34 1.03 -24.85
C VAL A 385 -24.96 0.99 -26.26
N PRO A 386 -26.15 1.56 -26.50
CA PRO A 386 -26.81 1.49 -27.78
C PRO A 386 -26.18 2.49 -28.76
N ARG A 387 -25.55 1.98 -29.83
CA ARG A 387 -25.18 2.79 -31.00
C ARG A 387 -26.42 3.02 -31.87
N SER A 388 -26.94 4.23 -31.82
CA SER A 388 -27.96 4.75 -32.75
C SER A 388 -27.41 4.82 -34.17
N ARG A 389 -28.08 4.11 -35.10
CA ARG A 389 -27.96 4.31 -36.56
C ARG A 389 -29.32 4.79 -37.11
N PRO A 390 -29.36 5.86 -37.91
CA PRO A 390 -30.60 6.29 -38.54
C PRO A 390 -30.90 5.47 -39.81
N ALA A 391 -32.17 5.18 -40.01
CA ALA A 391 -32.73 4.52 -41.19
C ALA A 391 -32.81 5.46 -42.39
N ARG A 392 -32.60 4.93 -43.61
CA ARG A 392 -33.11 5.47 -44.89
C ARG A 392 -32.91 4.46 -46.05
N PRO A 393 -33.59 4.60 -47.20
CA PRO A 393 -34.51 3.58 -47.69
C PRO A 393 -34.06 2.90 -48.99
N TYR A 394 -34.82 1.86 -49.33
CA TYR A 394 -34.65 0.93 -50.44
C TYR A 394 -34.90 1.58 -51.81
N THR A 395 -33.96 1.44 -52.76
CA THR A 395 -34.22 1.54 -54.22
C THR A 395 -33.39 0.52 -55.01
N TYR A 396 -33.97 0.04 -56.10
CA TYR A 396 -33.61 -1.14 -56.89
C TYR A 396 -32.80 -0.83 -58.17
N ARG A 397 -32.02 -1.84 -58.66
CA ARG A 397 -31.33 -2.00 -59.98
C ARG A 397 -30.09 -1.12 -60.23
N ARG A 398 -29.03 -1.52 -60.95
CA ARG A 398 -28.81 -2.48 -62.04
C ARG A 398 -27.28 -2.78 -62.15
N ARG A 399 -26.91 -4.01 -62.53
CA ARG A 399 -25.52 -4.46 -62.80
C ARG A 399 -24.83 -3.65 -63.92
N ARG A 400 -23.54 -3.30 -63.74
CA ARG A 400 -22.45 -3.26 -64.75
C ARG A 400 -21.05 -3.20 -64.06
N PRO A 401 -19.95 -3.63 -64.71
CA PRO A 401 -18.80 -4.21 -64.03
C PRO A 401 -17.62 -3.25 -63.74
N ASN A 402 -16.97 -3.55 -62.61
CA ASN A 402 -15.54 -3.49 -62.26
C ASN A 402 -14.59 -2.59 -63.07
N TYR A 403 -14.10 -1.51 -62.44
CA TYR A 403 -12.67 -1.14 -62.41
C TYR A 403 -12.35 -0.04 -61.35
N GLY A 404 -13.36 0.57 -60.70
CA GLY A 404 -13.16 1.66 -59.72
C GLY A 404 -12.94 1.26 -58.26
N ARG A 405 -13.08 -0.02 -57.86
CA ARG A 405 -13.01 -0.43 -56.45
C ARG A 405 -11.59 -0.52 -55.88
N TYR A 406 -10.58 -0.78 -56.71
CA TYR A 406 -9.20 -0.90 -56.23
C TYR A 406 -8.57 0.46 -55.94
N VAL A 407 -8.85 1.48 -56.75
CA VAL A 407 -8.36 2.85 -56.49
C VAL A 407 -8.98 3.43 -55.22
N TRP A 408 -10.27 3.16 -54.98
CA TRP A 408 -10.96 3.66 -53.79
C TRP A 408 -10.51 2.96 -52.49
N LEU A 409 -10.20 1.66 -52.54
CA LEU A 409 -9.66 0.92 -51.39
C LEU A 409 -8.21 1.32 -51.06
N VAL A 410 -7.39 1.62 -52.07
CA VAL A 410 -6.01 2.10 -51.85
C VAL A 410 -6.02 3.52 -51.28
N LEU A 411 -6.91 4.40 -51.73
CA LEU A 411 -7.04 5.74 -51.15
C LEU A 411 -7.58 5.71 -49.71
N ILE A 412 -8.48 4.77 -49.38
CA ILE A 412 -8.94 4.58 -48.00
C ILE A 412 -7.85 3.97 -47.12
N ALA A 413 -7.08 3.00 -47.62
CA ALA A 413 -5.96 2.44 -46.88
C ALA A 413 -4.85 3.50 -46.67
N ALA A 414 -4.60 4.37 -47.65
CA ALA A 414 -3.67 5.49 -47.52
C ALA A 414 -4.21 6.58 -46.57
N PHE A 415 -5.51 6.86 -46.57
CA PHE A 415 -6.13 7.81 -45.64
C PHE A 415 -6.19 7.26 -44.21
N ILE A 416 -6.46 5.96 -44.03
CA ILE A 416 -6.38 5.29 -42.72
C ILE A 416 -4.93 5.21 -42.26
N GLY A 417 -3.98 4.91 -43.16
CA GLY A 417 -2.55 4.93 -42.85
C GLY A 417 -2.05 6.32 -42.47
N TRP A 418 -2.50 7.36 -43.16
CA TRP A 418 -2.20 8.76 -42.85
C TRP A 418 -2.89 9.24 -41.55
N ALA A 419 -4.13 8.81 -41.28
CA ALA A 419 -4.84 9.11 -40.03
C ALA A 419 -4.26 8.36 -38.82
N VAL A 420 -3.81 7.11 -38.99
CA VAL A 420 -3.09 6.36 -37.96
C VAL A 420 -1.69 6.96 -37.75
N TYR A 421 -1.01 7.37 -38.82
CA TYR A 421 0.28 8.06 -38.72
C TYR A 421 0.16 9.46 -38.08
N GLN A 422 -0.92 10.21 -38.32
CA GLN A 422 -1.23 11.48 -37.63
C GLN A 422 -1.62 11.28 -36.15
N CYS A 423 -2.31 10.18 -35.82
CA CYS A 423 -2.57 9.83 -34.42
C CYS A 423 -1.33 9.29 -33.68
N ASP A 424 -0.32 8.76 -34.39
CA ASP A 424 0.90 8.22 -33.79
C ASP A 424 2.05 9.27 -33.76
N SER A 425 2.08 10.20 -34.73
CA SER A 425 3.08 11.28 -34.82
C SER A 425 2.69 12.60 -34.13
N SER A 426 1.55 12.65 -33.43
CA SER A 426 1.21 13.73 -32.48
C SER A 426 1.60 13.40 -31.03
N SER A 427 2.31 12.29 -30.79
CA SER A 427 2.81 11.86 -29.47
C SER A 427 4.32 12.10 -29.33
N GLY A 428 4.81 13.22 -29.83
CA GLY A 428 6.17 13.71 -29.64
C GLY A 428 6.13 15.14 -29.15
N ASP A 429 6.77 15.35 -27.99
CA ASP A 429 7.06 16.61 -27.30
C ASP A 429 6.00 17.14 -26.29
N ASP A 430 6.24 16.81 -25.02
CA ASP A 430 6.22 17.73 -23.87
C ASP A 430 4.99 18.63 -23.62
N ALA A 431 3.84 18.02 -23.31
CA ALA A 431 2.80 18.66 -22.49
C ALA A 431 2.61 17.84 -21.20
N GLY A 432 3.21 18.33 -20.11
CA GLY A 432 3.37 17.62 -18.83
C GLY A 432 2.08 17.00 -18.30
N GLY A 433 2.20 15.81 -17.69
CA GLY A 433 1.14 14.87 -17.27
C GLY A 433 0.08 15.38 -16.29
N GLN A 434 -0.53 16.51 -16.61
CA GLN A 434 -1.70 17.06 -15.94
C GLN A 434 -2.95 16.46 -16.57
N SER A 435 -3.85 15.99 -15.72
CA SER A 435 -5.14 15.43 -16.15
C SER A 435 -6.26 16.09 -15.37
N THR A 436 -7.41 16.25 -16.00
CA THR A 436 -8.60 16.67 -15.28
C THR A 436 -9.16 15.47 -14.51
N VAL A 437 -9.40 15.64 -13.22
CA VAL A 437 -9.94 14.61 -12.33
C VAL A 437 -11.16 15.13 -11.56
N SER A 438 -12.04 14.23 -11.15
CA SER A 438 -13.18 14.53 -10.27
C SER A 438 -12.89 14.07 -8.85
N VAL A 439 -13.33 14.83 -7.85
CA VAL A 439 -13.32 14.43 -6.43
C VAL A 439 -14.70 14.60 -5.79
N GLY A 440 -15.75 14.75 -6.60
CA GLY A 440 -17.13 14.95 -6.17
C GLY A 440 -18.15 14.32 -7.12
N ALA A 441 -17.79 13.20 -7.76
CA ALA A 441 -18.66 12.40 -8.61
C ALA A 441 -19.83 11.79 -7.81
N ASP A 442 -20.83 11.26 -8.50
CA ASP A 442 -21.99 10.65 -7.82
C ASP A 442 -21.58 9.41 -6.99
N THR A 443 -20.52 8.69 -7.36
CA THR A 443 -20.01 7.54 -6.59
C THR A 443 -18.54 7.71 -6.28
N ILE A 444 -18.07 7.10 -5.18
CA ILE A 444 -16.66 7.10 -4.77
C ILE A 444 -15.78 6.54 -5.89
N ALA A 445 -16.23 5.49 -6.58
CA ALA A 445 -15.51 4.87 -7.69
C ALA A 445 -15.33 5.79 -8.91
N GLY A 446 -16.16 6.84 -9.04
CA GLY A 446 -16.05 7.84 -10.09
C GLY A 446 -15.03 8.95 -9.80
N ASN A 447 -14.43 8.96 -8.61
CA ASN A 447 -13.46 9.97 -8.21
C ASN A 447 -12.00 9.55 -8.45
N ALA A 448 -11.11 10.54 -8.37
CA ALA A 448 -9.68 10.34 -8.31
C ALA A 448 -9.30 9.44 -7.12
N PRO A 449 -8.41 8.46 -7.28
CA PRO A 449 -8.01 7.62 -6.17
C PRO A 449 -7.28 8.42 -5.07
N ALA A 450 -7.33 7.93 -3.83
CA ALA A 450 -6.46 8.44 -2.76
C ALA A 450 -4.98 8.36 -3.19
N GLY A 451 -4.20 9.37 -2.83
CA GLY A 451 -2.84 9.58 -3.32
C GLY A 451 -2.74 10.46 -4.58
N THR A 452 -3.86 10.91 -5.14
CA THR A 452 -3.82 11.81 -6.30
C THR A 452 -3.39 13.22 -5.89
N CYS A 453 -2.28 13.71 -6.45
CA CYS A 453 -1.77 15.05 -6.21
C CYS A 453 -2.45 16.10 -7.11
N LEU A 454 -2.82 17.23 -6.50
CA LEU A 454 -3.65 18.29 -7.08
C LEU A 454 -2.90 19.62 -7.11
N LEU A 455 -2.93 20.31 -8.26
CA LEU A 455 -2.23 21.59 -8.42
C LEU A 455 -2.80 22.72 -7.57
N SER A 456 -4.08 22.63 -7.19
CA SER A 456 -4.79 23.69 -6.50
C SER A 456 -5.78 23.10 -5.50
N ARG A 457 -5.95 23.80 -4.38
CA ARG A 457 -7.01 23.59 -3.40
C ARG A 457 -8.21 24.51 -3.62
N LYS A 458 -8.24 25.29 -4.69
CA LYS A 458 -9.37 26.18 -4.99
C LYS A 458 -10.49 25.38 -5.64
N ASP A 459 -11.73 25.76 -5.34
CA ASP A 459 -12.96 25.31 -6.01
C ASP A 459 -13.29 23.81 -5.93
N TRP A 460 -12.50 23.00 -5.21
CA TRP A 460 -12.75 21.56 -5.08
C TRP A 460 -14.04 21.19 -4.36
N ARG A 461 -14.52 22.08 -3.46
CA ARG A 461 -15.81 21.91 -2.79
C ARG A 461 -17.00 22.14 -3.72
N SER A 462 -16.78 22.70 -4.91
CA SER A 462 -17.82 22.79 -5.93
C SER A 462 -17.91 21.46 -6.70
N ARG A 463 -19.09 20.84 -6.74
CA ARG A 463 -19.33 19.58 -7.48
C ARG A 463 -18.94 19.65 -8.98
N SER A 464 -18.87 20.86 -9.53
CA SER A 464 -18.50 21.12 -10.94
C SER A 464 -17.00 21.32 -11.16
N GLY A 465 -16.20 21.40 -10.10
CA GLY A 465 -14.78 21.71 -10.19
C GLY A 465 -13.98 20.53 -10.74
N ALA A 466 -13.83 20.48 -12.06
CA ALA A 466 -12.75 19.74 -12.71
C ALA A 466 -11.42 20.16 -12.07
N LEU A 467 -10.83 19.29 -11.26
CA LEU A 467 -9.52 19.56 -10.64
C LEU A 467 -8.41 19.11 -11.57
N THR A 468 -7.29 19.83 -11.54
CA THR A 468 -6.11 19.44 -12.30
C THR A 468 -5.19 18.61 -11.41
N SER A 469 -5.06 17.32 -11.72
CA SER A 469 -4.06 16.46 -11.11
C SER A 469 -2.68 16.75 -11.71
N THR A 470 -1.63 16.45 -10.95
CA THR A 470 -0.23 16.50 -11.40
C THR A 470 0.52 15.31 -10.82
N PRO A 471 1.62 14.84 -11.44
CA PRO A 471 2.52 13.89 -10.80
C PRO A 471 3.01 14.43 -9.45
N CYS A 472 3.07 13.56 -8.43
CA CYS A 472 3.42 13.95 -7.07
C CYS A 472 4.89 14.34 -6.90
N ASP A 473 5.76 13.97 -7.84
CA ASP A 473 7.16 14.42 -7.92
C ASP A 473 7.30 15.87 -8.43
N ARG A 474 6.18 16.54 -8.73
CA ARG A 474 6.10 17.95 -9.08
C ARG A 474 5.41 18.75 -7.97
N GLU A 475 5.55 20.07 -8.05
CA GLU A 475 4.87 20.98 -7.14
C GLU A 475 3.34 20.78 -7.20
N HIS A 476 2.72 20.63 -6.03
CA HIS A 476 1.28 20.50 -5.87
C HIS A 476 0.86 21.10 -4.52
N ARG A 477 -0.44 21.31 -4.34
CA ARG A 477 -1.00 22.03 -3.17
C ARG A 477 -1.86 21.17 -2.27
N ALA A 478 -2.37 20.05 -2.79
CA ALA A 478 -3.09 19.06 -2.02
C ALA A 478 -2.94 17.66 -2.59
N GLU A 479 -3.29 16.68 -1.78
CA GLU A 479 -3.39 15.28 -2.16
C GLU A 479 -4.75 14.74 -1.70
N VAL A 480 -5.36 13.85 -2.50
CA VAL A 480 -6.59 13.16 -2.10
C VAL A 480 -6.27 12.20 -0.97
N LEU A 481 -6.77 12.49 0.23
CA LEU A 481 -6.55 11.68 1.43
C LEU A 481 -7.45 10.43 1.42
N GLY A 482 -8.68 10.57 0.93
CA GLY A 482 -9.62 9.47 0.77
C GLY A 482 -11.07 9.93 0.74
N TYR A 483 -11.98 8.96 0.81
CA TYR A 483 -13.42 9.17 0.81
C TYR A 483 -14.04 8.44 1.99
N VAL A 484 -14.91 9.11 2.73
CA VAL A 484 -15.52 8.59 3.96
C VAL A 484 -17.04 8.49 3.78
N PRO A 485 -17.63 7.30 3.92
CA PRO A 485 -19.09 7.17 3.90
C PRO A 485 -19.72 7.99 5.03
N LEU A 486 -20.77 8.75 4.74
CA LEU A 486 -21.49 9.58 5.71
C LEU A 486 -22.82 8.96 6.16
N GLY A 487 -23.15 7.78 5.63
CA GLY A 487 -24.34 7.02 6.01
C GLY A 487 -25.02 6.35 4.82
N GLU A 488 -25.98 5.49 5.12
CA GLU A 488 -26.86 4.88 4.12
C GLU A 488 -27.85 5.90 3.54
N PRO A 489 -28.52 5.60 2.42
CA PRO A 489 -29.56 6.46 1.88
C PRO A 489 -30.67 6.74 2.92
N GLY A 490 -30.99 8.02 3.14
CA GLY A 490 -31.92 8.45 4.19
C GLY A 490 -32.17 9.96 4.21
N PRO A 491 -32.96 10.48 5.17
CA PRO A 491 -33.18 11.91 5.32
C PRO A 491 -31.86 12.69 5.45
N TYR A 492 -31.84 13.91 4.95
CA TYR A 492 -30.66 14.77 5.07
C TYR A 492 -30.43 15.15 6.54
N PRO A 493 -29.25 14.88 7.13
CA PRO A 493 -29.02 15.08 8.56
C PRO A 493 -28.76 16.55 8.95
N GLY A 494 -28.64 17.45 7.97
CA GLY A 494 -28.31 18.86 8.17
C GLY A 494 -26.82 19.16 7.96
N ASP A 495 -26.53 20.38 7.51
CA ASP A 495 -25.16 20.81 7.18
C ASP A 495 -24.21 20.73 8.39
N GLU A 496 -24.68 21.12 9.57
CA GLU A 496 -23.87 21.13 10.80
C GLU A 496 -23.37 19.73 11.16
N VAL A 497 -24.28 18.74 11.15
CA VAL A 497 -23.95 17.33 11.43
C VAL A 497 -22.99 16.77 10.39
N LEU A 498 -23.17 17.10 9.10
CA LEU A 498 -22.28 16.64 8.04
C LEU A 498 -20.90 17.29 8.11
N ALA A 499 -20.82 18.59 8.41
CA ALA A 499 -19.54 19.28 8.60
C ALA A 499 -18.75 18.67 9.74
N GLN A 500 -19.39 18.46 10.89
CA GLN A 500 -18.80 17.84 12.06
C GLN A 500 -18.32 16.41 11.77
N THR A 501 -19.19 15.58 11.18
CA THR A 501 -18.87 14.19 10.85
C THR A 501 -17.74 14.11 9.83
N THR A 502 -17.80 14.93 8.78
CA THR A 502 -16.78 14.99 7.74
C THR A 502 -15.43 15.39 8.31
N GLN A 503 -15.37 16.43 9.15
CA GLN A 503 -14.12 16.89 9.75
C GLN A 503 -13.49 15.80 10.63
N PHE A 504 -14.30 15.16 11.46
CA PHE A 504 -13.86 14.07 12.35
C PHE A 504 -13.34 12.86 11.56
N GLU A 505 -14.08 12.44 10.53
CA GLU A 505 -13.73 11.31 9.67
C GLU A 505 -12.46 11.55 8.85
N CYS A 506 -12.32 12.75 8.29
CA CYS A 506 -11.09 13.14 7.60
C CYS A 506 -9.88 13.23 8.55
N SER A 507 -10.08 13.60 9.82
CA SER A 507 -9.01 13.60 10.83
C SER A 507 -8.52 12.19 11.15
N PHE A 508 -9.42 11.19 11.19
CA PHE A 508 -9.02 9.79 11.30
C PHE A 508 -8.20 9.32 10.10
N LEU A 509 -8.58 9.72 8.88
CA LEU A 509 -7.77 9.40 7.70
C LEU A 509 -6.38 10.05 7.75
N LEU A 510 -6.29 11.28 8.27
CA LEU A 510 -5.02 12.00 8.41
C LEU A 510 -4.11 11.25 9.40
N ALA A 511 -4.64 10.94 10.59
CA ALA A 511 -3.94 10.19 11.62
C ALA A 511 -3.54 8.78 11.14
N GLY A 512 -4.43 8.10 10.41
CA GLY A 512 -4.16 6.78 9.84
C GLY A 512 -3.04 6.77 8.79
N ASN A 513 -2.79 7.91 8.13
CA ASN A 513 -1.63 8.08 7.25
C ASN A 513 -0.34 8.42 8.01
N GLY A 514 -0.40 8.62 9.33
CA GLY A 514 0.73 9.06 10.15
C GLY A 514 1.09 10.53 9.94
N LEU A 515 0.15 11.34 9.44
CA LEU A 515 0.36 12.75 9.16
C LEU A 515 0.02 13.58 10.39
N SER A 516 0.93 14.47 10.80
CA SER A 516 0.73 15.33 11.96
C SER A 516 -0.25 16.47 11.64
N ALA A 517 -1.26 16.66 12.49
CA ALA A 517 -2.19 17.78 12.41
C ALA A 517 -1.52 19.16 12.60
N SER A 518 -0.29 19.21 13.12
CA SER A 518 0.49 20.46 13.22
C SER A 518 1.14 20.88 11.89
N GLU A 519 1.38 19.92 11.00
CA GLU A 519 2.01 20.17 9.71
C GLU A 519 1.02 20.13 8.54
N TYR A 520 -0.02 19.32 8.69
CA TYR A 520 -1.03 19.05 7.66
C TYR A 520 -2.43 19.32 8.20
N ALA A 521 -3.29 19.82 7.34
CA ALA A 521 -4.72 19.95 7.59
C ALA A 521 -5.47 19.04 6.64
N ALA A 522 -6.46 18.32 7.17
CA ALA A 522 -7.44 17.62 6.36
C ALA A 522 -8.65 18.54 6.17
N ASP A 523 -9.00 18.78 4.91
CA ASP A 523 -10.19 19.51 4.53
C ASP A 523 -11.20 18.53 3.96
N GLY A 524 -12.38 18.53 4.56
CA GLY A 524 -13.49 17.73 4.09
C GLY A 524 -14.50 18.53 3.28
N GLY A 525 -15.19 17.83 2.37
CA GLY A 525 -16.23 18.36 1.52
C GLY A 525 -17.28 17.28 1.29
N TYR A 526 -18.55 17.65 1.45
CA TYR A 526 -19.68 16.73 1.36
C TYR A 526 -20.78 17.35 0.48
N THR A 527 -21.79 16.54 0.19
CA THR A 527 -22.88 16.91 -0.71
C THR A 527 -24.00 17.57 0.10
N GLY A 528 -24.49 18.72 -0.38
CA GLY A 528 -25.60 19.43 0.28
C GLY A 528 -26.95 18.74 0.05
N GLU A 529 -27.97 19.19 0.79
CA GLU A 529 -29.33 18.63 0.83
C GLU A 529 -29.91 18.30 -0.55
N ALA A 530 -29.79 19.25 -1.50
CA ALA A 530 -30.34 19.11 -2.85
C ALA A 530 -29.83 17.85 -3.60
N THR A 531 -28.66 17.34 -3.20
CA THR A 531 -27.95 16.23 -3.85
C THR A 531 -27.79 14.99 -2.98
N TRP A 532 -28.27 15.05 -1.73
CA TRP A 532 -28.26 13.93 -0.80
C TRP A 532 -29.09 12.76 -1.34
N ASN A 533 -28.65 11.53 -1.07
CA ASN A 533 -29.40 10.34 -1.45
C ASN A 533 -30.37 9.94 -0.35
N THR A 534 -31.66 10.08 -0.64
CA THR A 534 -32.77 9.69 0.23
C THR A 534 -33.37 8.33 -0.10
N GLY A 535 -32.66 7.48 -0.86
CA GLY A 535 -33.09 6.13 -1.26
C GLY A 535 -33.60 6.00 -2.71
N GLY A 536 -33.52 7.07 -3.51
CA GLY A 536 -34.01 7.10 -4.90
C GLY A 536 -32.97 7.54 -5.94
N ARG A 537 -31.72 7.77 -5.53
CA ARG A 537 -30.65 8.25 -6.41
C ARG A 537 -29.50 7.25 -6.44
N ALA A 538 -28.74 7.27 -7.54
CA ALA A 538 -27.51 6.48 -7.67
C ALA A 538 -26.32 7.09 -6.91
N ALA A 539 -26.44 8.33 -6.43
CA ALA A 539 -25.36 9.00 -5.73
C ALA A 539 -25.12 8.41 -4.33
N GLU A 540 -23.87 8.21 -3.95
CA GLU A 540 -23.45 7.77 -2.62
C GLU A 540 -23.37 8.96 -1.66
N ASN A 541 -23.72 8.76 -0.39
CA ASN A 541 -23.56 9.75 0.66
C ASN A 541 -22.14 9.62 1.25
N TYR A 542 -21.20 10.43 0.78
CA TYR A 542 -19.82 10.41 1.25
C TYR A 542 -19.23 11.81 1.34
N ALA A 543 -18.15 11.92 2.12
CA ALA A 543 -17.28 13.08 2.14
C ALA A 543 -15.97 12.78 1.41
N THR A 544 -15.46 13.78 0.70
CA THR A 544 -14.12 13.80 0.13
C THR A 544 -13.19 14.47 1.11
N CYS A 545 -12.08 13.81 1.43
CA CYS A 545 -11.03 14.34 2.28
C CYS A 545 -9.81 14.67 1.43
N LEU A 546 -9.39 15.94 1.45
CA LEU A 546 -8.11 16.38 0.88
C LEU A 546 -7.15 16.71 2.02
N VAL A 547 -5.87 16.42 1.83
CA VAL A 547 -4.82 16.87 2.74
C VAL A 547 -3.99 17.96 2.07
N GLY A 548 -3.66 18.99 2.84
CA GLY A 548 -2.75 20.05 2.40
C GLY A 548 -2.03 20.68 3.59
N ARG A 549 -1.04 21.52 3.32
CA ARG A 549 -0.35 22.27 4.38
C ARG A 549 -1.12 23.56 4.72
N PRO A 550 -1.11 24.00 6.00
CA PRO A 550 -1.71 25.27 6.40
C PRO A 550 -1.21 26.46 5.57
N GLY A 551 -2.13 27.34 5.17
CA GLY A 551 -1.83 28.52 4.36
C GLY A 551 -1.53 28.23 2.88
N ASP A 552 -2.05 27.12 2.34
CA ASP A 552 -1.89 26.72 0.93
C ASP A 552 -0.41 26.61 0.49
N LYS A 553 0.47 26.24 1.44
CA LYS A 553 1.90 26.02 1.17
C LYS A 553 2.10 24.82 0.23
N PRO A 554 3.17 24.82 -0.60
CA PRO A 554 3.50 23.67 -1.44
C PRO A 554 3.68 22.39 -0.62
N MET A 555 3.16 21.30 -1.16
CA MET A 555 3.36 19.94 -0.65
C MET A 555 4.77 19.45 -1.01
N PRO A 556 5.34 18.48 -0.27
CA PRO A 556 6.57 17.80 -0.68
C PRO A 556 6.45 17.21 -2.09
N THR A 557 7.52 17.17 -2.87
CA THR A 557 7.54 16.56 -4.22
C THR A 557 7.61 15.03 -4.14
N ARG A 558 6.66 14.44 -3.41
CA ARG A 558 6.36 13.01 -3.29
C ARG A 558 4.94 12.86 -2.76
N SER A 559 4.30 11.73 -3.03
CA SER A 559 3.03 11.38 -2.38
C SER A 559 3.27 11.16 -0.88
N ILE A 560 2.40 11.73 -0.05
CA ILE A 560 2.41 11.55 1.41
C ILE A 560 1.21 10.72 1.89
N VAL A 561 0.20 10.55 1.03
CA VAL A 561 -0.93 9.66 1.29
C VAL A 561 -0.59 8.28 0.78
N ASP A 562 -0.54 7.32 1.68
CA ASP A 562 -0.41 5.92 1.33
C ASP A 562 -1.81 5.29 1.35
N PRO A 563 -2.45 5.09 0.18
CA PRO A 563 -3.80 4.50 0.13
C PRO A 563 -3.86 3.10 0.74
N LEU A 564 -2.71 2.44 0.96
CA LEU A 564 -2.60 1.11 1.58
C LEU A 564 -2.49 1.15 3.11
N ARG A 565 -2.20 2.31 3.71
CA ARG A 565 -2.01 2.48 5.17
C ARG A 565 -3.31 2.53 5.99
N THR A 566 -4.47 2.53 5.32
CA THR A 566 -5.82 2.81 5.84
C THR A 566 -6.44 1.76 6.79
N SER A 567 -5.65 0.86 7.39
CA SER A 567 -6.15 -0.19 8.27
C SER A 567 -5.25 -0.37 9.50
N GLN A 568 -5.13 0.67 10.31
CA GLN A 568 -4.53 0.52 11.64
C GLN A 568 -5.62 0.20 12.67
N THR A 569 -5.81 -1.08 12.94
CA THR A 569 -6.43 -1.53 14.19
C THR A 569 -5.65 -0.93 15.36
N GLY A 570 -6.33 -0.25 16.28
CA GLY A 570 -5.70 0.44 17.41
C GLY A 570 -5.31 1.91 17.16
N LEU A 571 -5.71 2.51 16.04
CA LEU A 571 -5.54 3.95 15.82
C LEU A 571 -6.42 4.75 16.79
N THR A 572 -5.79 5.61 17.60
CA THR A 572 -6.47 6.58 18.45
C THR A 572 -6.36 7.99 17.87
N LEU A 573 -7.44 8.76 17.96
CA LEU A 573 -7.51 10.15 17.54
C LEU A 573 -7.77 11.02 18.79
N PRO A 574 -6.79 11.77 19.30
CA PRO A 574 -7.04 12.72 20.37
C PRO A 574 -7.88 13.88 19.85
N ALA A 575 -9.01 14.16 20.49
CA ALA A 575 -9.89 15.27 20.14
C ALA A 575 -10.48 15.95 21.38
N SER A 576 -10.71 17.26 21.30
CA SER A 576 -11.46 17.99 22.33
C SER A 576 -12.93 17.62 22.26
N MET A 577 -13.59 17.52 23.42
CA MET A 577 -15.06 17.42 23.53
C MET A 577 -15.68 18.76 23.99
N PHE A 578 -14.87 19.81 24.07
CA PHE A 578 -15.26 21.15 24.49
C PHE A 578 -14.57 22.21 23.60
N ALA A 579 -14.63 22.02 22.29
CA ALA A 579 -14.09 22.97 21.33
C ALA A 579 -14.77 24.34 21.44
N PHE A 580 -14.24 25.32 20.69
CA PHE A 580 -14.84 26.66 20.63
C PHE A 580 -16.23 26.63 20.00
N ASP A 581 -16.39 25.78 19.00
CA ASP A 581 -17.62 25.55 18.27
C ASP A 581 -17.93 24.06 18.41
N VAL A 582 -19.16 23.74 18.82
CA VAL A 582 -19.59 22.35 19.01
C VAL A 582 -19.52 21.56 17.71
N ALA A 583 -19.61 22.22 16.55
CA ALA A 583 -19.41 21.61 15.24
C ALA A 583 -17.97 21.11 15.01
N LEU A 584 -17.01 21.49 15.87
CA LEU A 584 -15.62 21.00 15.85
C LEU A 584 -15.39 19.85 16.84
N ASP A 585 -16.36 19.55 17.72
CA ASP A 585 -16.28 18.37 18.58
C ASP A 585 -16.53 17.09 17.77
N PRO A 586 -16.10 15.92 18.26
CA PRO A 586 -16.47 14.63 17.66
C PRO A 586 -17.99 14.47 17.56
N PRO A 587 -18.57 14.05 16.42
CA PRO A 587 -20.02 13.95 16.26
C PRO A 587 -20.66 12.95 17.22
N PRO A 588 -21.97 13.11 17.54
CA PRO A 588 -22.73 12.06 18.21
C PRO A 588 -22.57 10.71 17.49
N GLY A 589 -22.36 9.64 18.26
CA GLY A 589 -22.00 8.31 17.74
C GLY A 589 -20.50 8.03 17.71
N SER A 590 -19.64 9.01 18.02
CA SER A 590 -18.18 8.80 18.12
C SER A 590 -17.80 7.98 19.35
N CYS A 591 -16.78 7.12 19.21
CA CYS A 591 -16.40 6.15 20.24
C CYS A 591 -15.08 6.51 20.95
N ILE A 592 -15.12 6.58 22.27
CA ILE A 592 -14.00 6.90 23.16
C ILE A 592 -13.25 5.62 23.51
N ALA A 593 -11.94 5.61 23.26
CA ALA A 593 -11.06 4.45 23.41
C ALA A 593 -11.13 3.84 24.81
N ASP A 594 -10.92 4.66 25.83
CA ASP A 594 -10.86 4.23 27.22
C ASP A 594 -11.27 5.35 28.20
N LYS A 595 -11.66 4.92 29.40
CA LYS A 595 -12.10 5.81 30.47
C LYS A 595 -11.01 6.77 30.95
N ALA A 596 -9.75 6.33 30.96
CA ALA A 596 -8.65 7.18 31.44
C ALA A 596 -8.44 8.38 30.52
N SER A 597 -8.63 8.19 29.21
CA SER A 597 -8.62 9.28 28.22
C SER A 597 -9.79 10.23 28.42
N TYR A 598 -10.98 9.71 28.73
CA TYR A 598 -12.14 10.52 29.07
C TYR A 598 -11.92 11.33 30.35
N ASP A 599 -11.33 10.77 31.39
CA ASP A 599 -11.16 11.43 32.68
C ASP A 599 -10.07 12.54 32.67
N LYS A 600 -9.38 12.79 31.54
CA LYS A 600 -8.37 13.86 31.41
C LYS A 600 -8.99 15.25 31.67
N ASN A 601 -8.36 16.08 32.50
CA ASN A 601 -8.89 17.39 32.91
C ASN A 601 -8.89 18.46 31.80
N ASP A 602 -8.26 18.22 30.65
CA ASP A 602 -8.18 19.18 29.54
C ASP A 602 -9.41 19.16 28.62
N GLY A 603 -10.40 18.31 28.92
CA GLY A 603 -11.62 18.19 28.14
C GLY A 603 -11.42 17.48 26.80
N SER A 604 -10.27 16.83 26.59
CA SER A 604 -10.02 15.94 25.45
C SER A 604 -10.27 14.48 25.82
N ALA A 605 -10.44 13.64 24.80
CA ALA A 605 -10.43 12.18 24.91
C ALA A 605 -9.78 11.56 23.69
N ASP A 606 -9.37 10.30 23.81
CA ASP A 606 -8.82 9.53 22.70
C ASP A 606 -9.96 8.75 22.04
N PHE A 607 -10.17 8.94 20.74
CA PHE A 607 -11.26 8.32 19.99
C PHE A 607 -10.77 7.16 19.14
N VAL A 608 -11.61 6.15 18.96
CA VAL A 608 -11.37 5.00 18.07
C VAL A 608 -12.56 4.80 17.15
N ARG A 609 -12.36 3.99 16.10
CA ARG A 609 -13.47 3.50 15.27
C ARG A 609 -14.39 2.64 16.12
N CYS A 610 -15.70 2.86 16.07
CA CYS A 610 -16.66 2.10 16.88
C CYS A 610 -16.65 0.59 16.62
N GLY A 611 -16.18 0.12 15.46
CA GLY A 611 -15.96 -1.32 15.21
C GLY A 611 -14.85 -1.94 16.09
N GLN A 612 -13.99 -1.12 16.70
CA GLN A 612 -12.95 -1.54 17.63
C GLN A 612 -13.48 -1.51 19.08
N PRO A 613 -12.86 -2.27 20.01
CA PRO A 613 -13.16 -2.16 21.43
C PRO A 613 -13.01 -0.72 21.93
N HIS A 614 -14.05 -0.18 22.56
CA HIS A 614 -14.09 1.18 23.11
C HIS A 614 -14.89 1.21 24.41
N TRP A 615 -14.65 2.22 25.25
CA TRP A 615 -15.28 2.38 26.56
C TRP A 615 -16.55 3.22 26.55
N GLY A 616 -16.67 4.18 25.63
CA GLY A 616 -17.77 5.14 25.64
C GLY A 616 -18.23 5.51 24.22
N GLU A 617 -19.49 5.89 24.05
CA GLU A 617 -20.03 6.47 22.81
C GLU A 617 -20.66 7.84 23.11
N ILE A 618 -20.36 8.86 22.31
CA ILE A 618 -20.96 10.19 22.47
C ILE A 618 -22.46 10.13 22.13
N LEU A 619 -23.33 10.45 23.08
CA LEU A 619 -24.77 10.60 22.86
C LEU A 619 -25.13 11.95 22.25
N GLY A 620 -24.39 13.00 22.61
CA GLY A 620 -24.57 14.35 22.08
C GLY A 620 -24.10 15.46 23.01
N TYR A 621 -24.35 16.69 22.57
CA TYR A 621 -23.86 17.92 23.21
C TYR A 621 -25.00 18.91 23.53
N PRO A 622 -25.94 18.58 24.43
CA PRO A 622 -27.07 19.46 24.70
C PRO A 622 -26.60 20.77 25.33
N VAL A 623 -27.07 21.88 24.78
CA VAL A 623 -26.88 23.22 25.34
C VAL A 623 -27.62 23.33 26.67
N LEU A 624 -26.90 23.74 27.70
CA LEU A 624 -27.39 23.97 29.06
C LEU A 624 -27.78 25.43 29.28
N TYR A 625 -26.95 26.35 28.79
CA TYR A 625 -27.14 27.78 28.96
C TYR A 625 -26.75 28.53 27.68
N GLU A 626 -27.49 29.60 27.40
CA GLU A 626 -27.16 30.56 26.35
C GLU A 626 -25.79 31.23 26.61
N PRO A 627 -25.21 31.85 25.56
CA PRO A 627 -24.11 32.80 25.75
C PRO A 627 -24.44 33.85 26.84
N ASP A 628 -23.39 34.41 27.46
CA ASP A 628 -23.45 35.47 28.48
C ASP A 628 -24.08 35.11 29.84
N VAL A 629 -24.55 33.88 30.04
CA VAL A 629 -24.99 33.42 31.37
C VAL A 629 -23.79 33.27 32.32
N ALA A 630 -23.80 34.01 33.42
CA ALA A 630 -22.79 33.90 34.47
C ALA A 630 -22.81 32.50 35.12
N TRP A 631 -21.66 32.06 35.64
CA TRP A 631 -21.53 30.75 36.29
C TRP A 631 -22.54 30.58 37.44
N PRO A 632 -23.53 29.68 37.33
CA PRO A 632 -24.58 29.53 38.34
C PRO A 632 -24.15 28.65 39.53
N GLY A 633 -22.89 28.21 39.56
CA GLY A 633 -22.34 27.28 40.55
C GLY A 633 -22.32 25.83 40.09
N ASP A 634 -21.36 25.04 40.58
CA ASP A 634 -21.15 23.63 40.16
C ASP A 634 -22.42 22.81 40.27
N ARG A 635 -23.16 22.95 41.38
CA ARG A 635 -24.39 22.19 41.64
C ARG A 635 -25.47 22.43 40.59
N ALA A 636 -25.67 23.69 40.17
CA ALA A 636 -26.68 24.04 39.17
C ALA A 636 -26.28 23.51 37.79
N VAL A 637 -24.99 23.61 37.44
CA VAL A 637 -24.48 23.11 36.16
C VAL A 637 -24.53 21.58 36.09
N SER A 638 -24.10 20.87 37.13
CA SER A 638 -24.19 19.41 37.18
C SER A 638 -25.63 18.91 37.11
N ALA A 639 -26.58 19.57 37.79
CA ALA A 639 -27.99 19.20 37.73
C ALA A 639 -28.59 19.39 36.33
N ALA A 640 -28.27 20.50 35.66
CA ALA A 640 -28.72 20.76 34.29
C ALA A 640 -28.10 19.73 33.30
N ALA A 641 -26.81 19.43 33.47
CA ALA A 641 -26.11 18.45 32.66
C ALA A 641 -26.70 17.04 32.79
N ASP A 642 -26.94 16.59 34.02
CA ASP A 642 -27.55 15.29 34.30
C ASP A 642 -28.94 15.17 33.68
N ALA A 643 -29.80 16.19 33.87
CA ALA A 643 -31.14 16.21 33.28
C ALA A 643 -31.11 16.14 31.75
N ALA A 644 -30.20 16.89 31.11
CA ALA A 644 -30.06 16.91 29.66
C ALA A 644 -29.55 15.58 29.09
N CYS A 645 -28.53 14.98 29.72
CA CYS A 645 -28.01 13.69 29.28
C CYS A 645 -28.97 12.52 29.53
N ARG A 646 -29.73 12.57 30.62
CA ARG A 646 -30.80 11.62 30.90
C ARG A 646 -31.87 11.64 29.82
N ALA A 647 -32.29 12.84 29.39
CA ALA A 647 -33.28 12.97 28.32
C ALA A 647 -32.80 12.35 26.99
N LEU A 648 -31.51 12.50 26.64
CA LEU A 648 -30.92 11.85 25.47
C LEU A 648 -30.85 10.32 25.62
N TYR A 649 -30.44 9.84 26.79
CA TYR A 649 -30.40 8.41 27.11
C TYR A 649 -31.78 7.76 26.99
N ASP A 650 -32.81 8.39 27.58
CA ASP A 650 -34.21 7.92 27.57
C ASP A 650 -34.79 7.91 26.16
N LYS A 651 -34.39 8.87 25.31
CA LYS A 651 -34.78 8.92 23.90
C LYS A 651 -34.17 7.76 23.10
N ARG A 652 -32.91 7.39 23.36
CA ARG A 652 -32.20 6.33 22.61
C ARG A 652 -32.54 4.91 23.08
N ARG A 653 -32.88 4.73 24.36
CA ARG A 653 -33.24 3.43 24.97
C ARG A 653 -32.21 2.30 24.72
N PRO A 654 -30.92 2.49 25.03
CA PRO A 654 -29.84 1.54 24.72
C PRO A 654 -29.90 0.21 25.51
N GLY A 655 -30.82 0.08 26.46
CA GLY A 655 -31.01 -1.11 27.30
C GLY A 655 -30.27 -1.06 28.64
N PRO A 656 -30.57 -1.99 29.56
CA PRO A 656 -30.15 -1.93 30.96
C PRO A 656 -28.64 -2.18 31.17
N ALA A 657 -27.93 -2.66 30.16
CA ALA A 657 -26.48 -2.89 30.23
C ALA A 657 -25.66 -1.59 30.14
N TYR A 658 -26.30 -0.47 29.80
CA TYR A 658 -25.63 0.81 29.59
C TYR A 658 -26.11 1.87 30.60
N GLN A 659 -25.24 2.82 30.88
CA GLN A 659 -25.49 4.00 31.69
C GLN A 659 -25.07 5.25 30.91
N TYR A 660 -25.62 6.40 31.26
CA TYR A 660 -25.13 7.69 30.74
C TYR A 660 -24.20 8.35 31.75
N LEU A 661 -23.29 9.17 31.23
CA LEU A 661 -22.39 10.03 31.98
C LEU A 661 -22.56 11.45 31.46
N ALA A 662 -22.77 12.40 32.36
CA ALA A 662 -22.86 13.82 32.05
C ALA A 662 -21.56 14.51 32.45
N ARG A 663 -20.92 15.17 31.49
CA ARG A 663 -19.72 15.96 31.73
C ARG A 663 -19.95 17.40 31.32
N PRO A 664 -20.31 18.29 32.25
CA PRO A 664 -20.31 19.71 31.98
C PRO A 664 -18.87 20.27 31.92
N PRO A 665 -18.65 21.40 31.25
CA PRO A 665 -17.39 22.11 31.30
C PRO A 665 -17.19 22.72 32.69
N GLY A 666 -15.93 22.93 33.07
CA GLY A 666 -15.59 23.59 34.34
C GLY A 666 -15.84 25.11 34.31
N SER A 667 -15.84 25.74 35.49
CA SER A 667 -16.10 27.19 35.64
C SER A 667 -15.19 28.09 34.79
N GLY A 668 -13.96 27.65 34.47
CA GLY A 668 -13.06 28.35 33.55
C GLY A 668 -13.66 28.58 32.15
N TYR A 669 -14.52 27.68 31.66
CA TYR A 669 -15.21 27.80 30.37
C TYR A 669 -16.27 28.93 30.36
N TRP A 670 -16.69 29.41 31.53
CA TRP A 670 -17.64 30.53 31.68
C TRP A 670 -16.97 31.89 31.57
N SER A 671 -15.64 31.96 31.67
CA SER A 671 -14.88 33.21 31.43
C SER A 671 -15.02 33.71 29.99
N GLN A 672 -15.45 32.85 29.06
CA GLN A 672 -15.63 33.14 27.64
C GLN A 672 -17.12 33.30 27.38
N ASN A 673 -17.62 34.53 27.52
CA ASN A 673 -19.05 34.85 27.51
C ASN A 673 -19.73 34.64 26.15
N THR A 674 -18.98 34.60 25.05
CA THR A 674 -19.52 34.48 23.69
C THR A 674 -19.96 33.06 23.29
N ARG A 675 -19.81 32.06 24.17
CA ARG A 675 -20.04 30.65 23.84
C ARG A 675 -21.25 30.11 24.57
N ALA A 676 -22.11 29.36 23.86
CA ALA A 676 -23.11 28.52 24.47
C ALA A 676 -22.43 27.52 25.43
N LYS A 677 -23.08 27.22 26.55
CA LYS A 677 -22.56 26.29 27.55
C LYS A 677 -23.28 24.97 27.38
N TYR A 678 -22.60 23.93 26.95
CA TYR A 678 -23.17 22.60 26.70
C TYR A 678 -22.49 21.55 27.56
N THR A 679 -23.10 20.39 27.73
CA THR A 679 -22.48 19.21 28.38
C THR A 679 -22.16 18.16 27.35
N VAL A 680 -21.15 17.33 27.61
CA VAL A 680 -20.90 16.11 26.84
C VAL A 680 -21.69 14.98 27.50
N CYS A 681 -22.54 14.31 26.73
CA CYS A 681 -23.27 13.14 27.19
C CYS A 681 -22.61 11.89 26.59
N VAL A 682 -22.19 10.96 27.43
CA VAL A 682 -21.53 9.72 27.00
C VAL A 682 -22.34 8.52 27.46
N LEU A 683 -22.52 7.55 26.58
CA LEU A 683 -23.03 6.23 26.89
C LEU A 683 -21.86 5.31 27.22
N ALA A 684 -21.93 4.56 28.32
CA ALA A 684 -20.93 3.57 28.69
C ALA A 684 -21.63 2.31 29.21
N LYS A 685 -20.96 1.15 29.16
CA LYS A 685 -21.48 -0.05 29.82
C LYS A 685 -21.38 0.09 31.34
N VAL A 686 -22.35 -0.46 32.05
CA VAL A 686 -22.28 -0.58 33.52
C VAL A 686 -21.02 -1.38 33.88
N GLY A 687 -20.21 -0.84 34.81
CA GLY A 687 -18.94 -1.44 35.21
C GLY A 687 -17.76 -1.19 34.25
N ASP A 688 -17.86 -0.17 33.39
CA ASP A 688 -16.78 0.35 32.53
C ASP A 688 -16.16 -0.68 31.57
N GLN A 689 -16.95 -1.69 31.17
CA GLN A 689 -16.48 -2.74 30.26
C GLN A 689 -16.46 -2.26 28.80
N PRO A 690 -15.40 -2.54 28.03
CA PRO A 690 -15.35 -2.15 26.62
C PRO A 690 -16.34 -2.96 25.76
N TRP A 691 -16.71 -2.42 24.60
CA TRP A 691 -17.47 -3.13 23.58
C TRP A 691 -17.10 -2.68 22.16
N SER A 692 -17.60 -3.41 21.17
CA SER A 692 -17.45 -3.10 19.74
C SER A 692 -18.81 -2.96 19.08
N GLY A 693 -18.90 -2.09 18.08
CA GLY A 693 -20.14 -1.70 17.40
C GLY A 693 -20.82 -0.51 18.05
N ALA A 694 -21.74 0.12 17.32
CA ALA A 694 -22.58 1.18 17.86
C ALA A 694 -23.56 0.60 18.90
N ALA A 695 -23.84 1.36 19.94
CA ALA A 695 -24.81 0.99 20.96
C ALA A 695 -26.24 1.29 20.49
N ALA A 696 -26.75 0.42 19.61
CA ALA A 696 -28.10 0.41 19.04
C ALA A 696 -28.55 1.68 18.28
#